data_AF-A0A402AHS6-F1
#
_entry.id   AF-A0A402AHS6-F1
#
_cell.length_a   1.000
_cell.length_b   1.000
_cell.length_c   1.000
_cell.angle_alpha   90.00
_cell.angle_beta   90.00
_cell.angle_gamma   90.00
#
_symmetry.space_group_name_H-M   'P 1'
#
loop_
_entity.id
_entity.type
_entity.pdbx_description
1 polymer ?
#
loop_
_entity_poly.entity_id
_entity_poly.type
_entity_poly.pdbx_seq_one_letter_code
_entity_poly.pdbx_strand_id
1 'polypeptide(L)'
;MMSRTLQADWHKATFEQCINEWLPALLAERLPLVGYEVRSTGAYTYQMRLTLAAGDEEVTVIYQDLPQPDADGVFVLDGLRYVVVPYASSDELAQADVFCVGEQLLQYYQQLLSYQAPDAVPWSEALLRAWLPIERWMREFFGAEKGPLLDLPTTAQRLDETNWLATRQHLFRLYIKERSRLFTPGHFGRVCPFETPEGPNIGRIFPLAAGAAIRAGKVVVLDDQPAAMLGLEAAMIPLMEHDHPRSLLMGTNMLRQWLKPPQPEPALVQSGNEPAEPDFWCGRNLLTALTSWGVDTFDEGILLSASAARRLDYPRAIEPGDKMSNRHGFKGVVSRIVPDEQMPHLADGTPVELVFNVVNIHTSQSFGIVWEAVLGRIAHAQGMPTIAPPFVSPDEQALRAALANNSLPADGMEDLTVGSAGEPLQQRCTVGWIYWGRLAHIAQEKLQPWLRPQTGQRRGELEYFALRNGGAFENIHEQFHTCALTPQDVDGGPENAQRASRLAPQFVSLARRLAAIGIHAELTAEHQLAFQFAPPEGNVLELALPVVHPWLRDQQLTRIGAYSICRNLAEYPALVAANTHLQRILSSKAPESLARQALARLTMHVHAFCEALITPALLHFNARASSSARAVVVPTLDLHYDQVGMPEEMAWFLFAPQIAARA
;
A
#
# COMPACT_ATOMS: atom_id res chain seq x y z
N MET A 1 -2.24 -2.82 33.23
CA MET A 1 -0.89 -3.37 32.98
C MET A 1 -0.27 -2.80 31.69
N MET A 2 -1.03 -2.57 30.62
CA MET A 2 -0.52 -2.04 29.34
C MET A 2 0.00 -0.58 29.33
N SER A 3 -0.24 0.24 30.36
CA SER A 3 0.18 1.65 30.30
C SER A 3 1.70 1.87 30.35
N ARG A 4 2.49 0.88 30.80
CA ARG A 4 3.97 0.91 30.71
C ARG A 4 4.50 0.45 29.35
N THR A 5 3.62 -0.07 28.50
CA THR A 5 3.96 -0.92 27.37
C THR A 5 3.82 -0.22 26.01
N LEU A 6 3.26 0.99 26.04
CA LEU A 6 3.12 1.85 24.89
C LEU A 6 4.26 2.87 24.89
N GLN A 7 5.52 2.45 24.94
CA GLN A 7 6.65 3.35 24.64
C GLN A 7 7.64 2.64 23.73
N ALA A 8 7.97 3.29 22.61
CA ALA A 8 8.85 2.74 21.56
C ALA A 8 10.26 3.35 21.65
N ASP A 9 10.82 3.36 22.86
CA ASP A 9 12.04 4.12 23.21
C ASP A 9 13.26 3.73 22.35
N TRP A 10 13.28 2.52 21.79
CA TRP A 10 14.37 2.03 20.94
C TRP A 10 14.59 2.90 19.71
N HIS A 11 13.57 3.56 19.17
CA HIS A 11 13.73 4.45 18.01
C HIS A 11 14.64 5.61 18.35
N LYS A 12 14.28 6.37 19.39
CA LYS A 12 15.06 7.53 19.81
C LYS A 12 16.41 7.14 20.38
N ALA A 13 16.46 6.10 21.21
CA ALA A 13 17.70 5.65 21.84
C ALA A 13 18.75 5.23 20.79
N THR A 14 18.37 4.43 19.79
CA THR A 14 19.31 3.99 18.74
C THR A 14 19.70 5.13 17.80
N PHE A 15 18.78 6.05 17.49
CA PHE A 15 19.11 7.26 16.74
C PHE A 15 20.16 8.11 17.47
N GLU A 16 19.94 8.40 18.75
CA GLU A 16 20.87 9.19 19.56
C GLU A 16 22.23 8.49 19.68
N GLN A 17 22.25 7.17 19.84
CA GLN A 17 23.50 6.42 19.84
C GLN A 17 24.23 6.50 18.49
N CYS A 18 23.50 6.39 17.38
CA CYS A 18 24.08 6.51 16.05
C CYS A 18 24.72 7.88 15.84
N ILE A 19 23.99 8.96 16.16
CA ILE A 19 24.46 10.32 15.88
C ILE A 19 25.55 10.76 16.87
N ASN A 20 25.49 10.37 18.14
CA ASN A 20 26.47 10.82 19.14
C ASN A 20 27.73 9.95 19.24
N GLU A 21 27.66 8.67 18.87
CA GLU A 21 28.77 7.72 19.05
C GLU A 21 29.24 7.09 17.73
N TRP A 22 28.34 6.46 16.98
CA TRP A 22 28.74 5.61 15.84
C TRP A 22 29.14 6.42 14.60
N LEU A 23 28.35 7.43 14.26
CA LEU A 23 28.62 8.32 13.12
C LEU A 23 29.93 9.11 13.30
N PRO A 24 30.22 9.77 14.43
CA PRO A 24 31.50 10.45 14.59
C PRO A 24 32.69 9.48 14.54
N ALA A 25 32.57 8.26 15.06
CA ALA A 25 33.60 7.23 14.92
C ALA A 25 33.83 6.86 13.45
N LEU A 26 32.75 6.59 12.70
CA LEU A 26 32.83 6.32 11.25
C LEU A 26 33.47 7.49 10.49
N LEU A 27 33.10 8.72 10.82
CA LEU A 27 33.66 9.91 10.17
C LEU A 27 35.15 10.08 10.48
N ALA A 28 35.58 9.81 11.72
CA ALA A 28 36.99 9.84 12.11
C ALA A 28 37.86 8.80 11.37
N GLU A 29 37.28 7.66 10.99
CA GLU A 29 37.97 6.67 10.15
C GLU A 29 38.15 7.13 8.70
N ARG A 30 37.32 8.07 8.23
CA ARG A 30 37.22 8.46 6.81
C ARG A 30 37.73 9.85 6.50
N LEU A 31 37.81 10.72 7.52
CA LEU A 31 38.14 12.14 7.44
C LEU A 31 39.07 12.52 8.59
N PRO A 32 39.89 13.58 8.43
CA PRO A 32 40.74 14.12 9.50
C PRO A 32 39.91 14.90 10.52
N LEU A 33 38.99 14.22 11.21
CA LEU A 33 38.03 14.78 12.16
C LEU A 33 38.74 15.22 13.44
N VAL A 34 38.59 16.50 13.80
CA VAL A 34 39.13 17.08 15.05
C VAL A 34 38.04 17.63 15.98
N GLY A 35 36.84 17.89 15.46
CA GLY A 35 35.70 18.35 16.25
C GLY A 35 34.38 17.81 15.73
N TYR A 36 33.49 17.43 16.65
CA TYR A 36 32.15 16.95 16.35
C TYR A 36 31.21 17.32 17.50
N GLU A 37 30.15 18.07 17.22
CA GLU A 37 29.15 18.45 18.21
C GLU A 37 27.75 18.33 17.62
N VAL A 38 26.83 17.77 18.40
CA VAL A 38 25.42 17.65 18.02
C VAL A 38 24.56 18.29 19.08
N ARG A 39 23.54 19.06 18.66
CA ARG A 39 22.61 19.73 19.56
C ARG A 39 21.18 19.69 19.01
N SER A 40 20.24 19.20 19.80
CA SER A 40 18.81 19.31 19.51
C SER A 40 18.39 20.78 19.41
N THR A 41 17.73 21.17 18.32
CA THR A 41 17.24 22.54 18.10
C THR A 41 15.72 22.64 18.21
N GLY A 42 15.00 21.51 18.12
CA GLY A 42 13.56 21.43 18.36
C GLY A 42 13.12 20.00 18.70
N ALA A 43 11.83 19.71 18.57
CA ALA A 43 11.30 18.35 18.77
C ALA A 43 11.77 17.39 17.66
N TYR A 44 11.79 17.87 16.42
CA TYR A 44 12.06 17.06 15.22
C TYR A 44 13.34 17.47 14.48
N THR A 45 14.09 18.43 15.00
CA THR A 45 15.30 18.93 14.35
C THR A 45 16.49 19.03 15.30
N TYR A 46 17.68 18.83 14.72
CA TYR A 46 18.96 19.03 15.38
C TYR A 46 19.96 19.74 14.47
N GLN A 47 21.02 20.24 15.10
CA GLN A 47 22.18 20.83 14.45
C GLN A 47 23.39 19.92 14.66
N MET A 48 24.21 19.76 13.61
CA MET A 48 25.50 19.07 13.67
C MET A 48 26.60 20.03 13.25
N ARG A 49 27.61 20.20 14.11
CA ARG A 49 28.85 20.92 13.83
C ARG A 49 29.98 19.92 13.65
N LEU A 50 30.70 20.02 12.55
CA LEU A 50 31.81 19.15 12.20
C LEU A 50 33.04 19.99 11.86
N THR A 51 34.19 19.65 12.45
CA THR A 51 35.46 20.35 12.25
C THR A 51 36.53 19.37 11.78
N LEU A 52 37.16 19.67 10.64
CA LEU A 52 38.25 18.89 10.05
C LEU A 52 39.58 19.66 10.11
N ALA A 53 40.69 18.95 10.26
CA ALA A 53 42.02 19.50 10.03
C ALA A 53 42.28 19.67 8.52
N ALA A 54 42.83 20.82 8.14
CA ALA A 54 43.15 21.21 6.77
C ALA A 54 44.58 21.80 6.71
N GLY A 55 45.59 20.95 6.91
CA GLY A 55 46.98 21.42 7.08
C GLY A 55 47.17 22.07 8.45
N ASP A 56 47.56 23.36 8.46
CA ASP A 56 47.73 24.16 9.69
C ASP A 56 46.44 24.89 10.12
N GLU A 57 45.35 24.76 9.36
CA GLU A 57 44.05 25.40 9.62
C GLU A 57 42.96 24.35 9.93
N GLU A 58 41.85 24.82 10.51
CA GLU A 58 40.64 24.02 10.76
C GLU A 58 39.47 24.51 9.89
N VAL A 59 38.73 23.59 9.29
CA VAL A 59 37.51 23.88 8.53
C VAL A 59 36.32 23.39 9.32
N THR A 60 35.42 24.30 9.69
CA THR A 60 34.17 23.97 10.40
C THR A 60 32.97 24.14 9.49
N VAL A 61 32.08 23.15 9.50
CA VAL A 61 30.79 23.17 8.81
C VAL A 61 29.67 22.93 9.82
N ILE A 62 28.60 23.70 9.70
CA ILE A 62 27.39 23.53 10.52
C ILE A 62 26.23 23.13 9.61
N TYR A 63 25.69 21.94 9.86
CA TYR A 63 24.47 21.41 9.27
C TYR A 63 23.29 21.81 10.16
N GLN A 64 22.31 22.48 9.57
CA GLN A 64 21.11 22.97 10.26
C GLN A 64 19.90 22.09 9.90
N ASP A 65 18.87 22.14 10.73
CA ASP A 65 17.56 21.56 10.46
C ASP A 65 17.59 20.08 10.05
N LEU A 66 18.56 19.31 10.56
CA LEU A 66 18.65 17.88 10.31
C LEU A 66 17.51 17.16 11.06
N PRO A 67 16.82 16.18 10.44
CA PRO A 67 15.67 15.54 11.07
C PRO A 67 16.10 14.57 12.18
N GLN A 68 15.40 14.61 13.31
CA GLN A 68 15.51 13.67 14.43
C GLN A 68 14.13 13.14 14.85
N PRO A 69 14.06 11.97 15.51
CA PRO A 69 12.80 11.47 16.03
C PRO A 69 12.40 12.20 17.32
N ASP A 70 11.10 12.33 17.55
CA ASP A 70 10.57 12.64 18.87
C ASP A 70 10.70 11.45 19.85
N ALA A 71 10.09 11.57 21.04
CA ALA A 71 10.14 10.53 22.06
C ALA A 71 9.48 9.20 21.63
N ASP A 72 8.54 9.25 20.68
CA ASP A 72 7.83 8.07 20.19
C ASP A 72 8.49 7.44 18.95
N GLY A 73 9.54 8.07 18.41
CA GLY A 73 10.23 7.61 17.21
C GLY A 73 9.74 8.23 15.90
N VAL A 74 8.94 9.30 15.96
CA VAL A 74 8.38 9.97 14.79
C VAL A 74 9.31 11.07 14.29
N PHE A 75 9.57 11.07 12.99
CA PHE A 75 10.29 12.13 12.29
C PHE A 75 9.31 13.05 11.56
N VAL A 76 9.67 14.32 11.39
CA VAL A 76 8.92 15.27 10.54
C VAL A 76 9.84 15.83 9.46
N LEU A 77 9.49 15.60 8.19
CA LEU A 77 10.21 16.10 7.02
C LEU A 77 9.21 16.77 6.09
N ASP A 78 9.44 18.04 5.73
CA ASP A 78 8.58 18.83 4.83
C ASP A 78 7.09 18.81 5.23
N GLY A 79 6.81 18.83 6.53
CA GLY A 79 5.46 18.78 7.10
C GLY A 79 4.80 17.40 7.10
N LEU A 80 5.49 16.36 6.60
CA LEU A 80 5.02 14.99 6.60
C LEU A 80 5.69 14.19 7.73
N ARG A 81 4.94 13.27 8.33
CA ARG A 81 5.42 12.42 9.42
C ARG A 81 5.91 11.08 8.91
N TYR A 82 7.03 10.62 9.46
CA TYR A 82 7.70 9.38 9.07
C TYR A 82 8.08 8.54 10.30
N VAL A 83 8.24 7.25 10.06
CA VAL A 83 8.82 6.29 11.00
C VAL A 83 9.79 5.39 10.23
N VAL A 84 10.82 4.91 10.92
CA VAL A 84 11.75 3.90 10.39
C VAL A 84 11.44 2.60 11.10
N VAL A 85 10.84 1.63 10.39
CA VAL A 85 10.38 0.38 11.01
C VAL A 85 11.58 -0.54 11.27
N PRO A 86 11.84 -0.99 12.51
CA PRO A 86 12.91 -1.93 12.77
C PRO A 86 12.79 -3.18 11.91
N TYR A 87 13.91 -3.73 11.44
CA TYR A 87 13.90 -5.02 10.75
C TYR A 87 14.75 -6.07 11.46
N ALA A 88 14.34 -7.33 11.38
CA ALA A 88 15.07 -8.48 11.89
C ALA A 88 15.87 -9.15 10.77
N SER A 89 17.06 -9.65 11.11
CA SER A 89 17.93 -10.40 10.19
C SER A 89 17.34 -11.72 9.70
N SER A 90 16.44 -12.33 10.49
CA SER A 90 15.82 -13.63 10.21
C SER A 90 14.47 -13.77 10.95
N ASP A 91 13.67 -14.77 10.56
CA ASP A 91 12.41 -15.14 11.22
C ASP A 91 12.60 -15.96 12.53
N GLU A 92 13.80 -16.42 12.84
CA GLU A 92 14.14 -16.93 14.18
C GLU A 92 14.44 -15.79 15.16
N LEU A 93 13.37 -15.07 15.58
CA LEU A 93 13.46 -13.84 16.37
C LEU A 93 14.17 -13.97 17.72
N ALA A 94 14.29 -15.18 18.27
CA ALA A 94 15.05 -15.41 19.49
C ALA A 94 16.56 -15.19 19.31
N GLN A 95 17.05 -15.34 18.08
CA GLN A 95 18.48 -15.23 17.73
C GLN A 95 18.75 -14.07 16.77
N ALA A 96 17.72 -13.59 16.06
CA ALA A 96 17.84 -12.52 15.08
C ALA A 96 18.44 -11.23 15.67
N ASP A 97 19.27 -10.55 14.87
CA ASP A 97 19.64 -9.17 15.11
C ASP A 97 18.53 -8.25 14.61
N VAL A 98 18.25 -7.18 15.37
CA VAL A 98 17.24 -6.18 15.08
C VAL A 98 17.93 -4.86 14.80
N PHE A 99 17.62 -4.30 13.63
CA PHE A 99 18.19 -3.05 13.14
C PHE A 99 17.13 -1.97 13.24
N CYS A 100 17.24 -1.12 14.26
CA CYS A 100 16.41 0.07 14.43
C CYS A 100 16.95 1.21 13.58
N VAL A 101 16.40 2.41 13.74
CA VAL A 101 16.79 3.57 12.94
C VAL A 101 18.28 3.89 13.05
N GLY A 102 18.88 3.75 14.23
CA GLY A 102 20.30 4.02 14.43
C GLY A 102 21.19 3.10 13.61
N GLU A 103 20.97 1.79 13.71
CA GLU A 103 21.75 0.80 12.97
C GLU A 103 21.54 0.93 11.45
N GLN A 104 20.31 1.25 11.03
CA GLN A 104 19.99 1.48 9.62
C GLN A 104 20.69 2.73 9.06
N LEU A 105 20.68 3.84 9.81
CA LEU A 105 21.40 5.06 9.42
C LEU A 105 22.90 4.83 9.35
N LEU A 106 23.47 4.09 10.31
CA LEU A 106 24.88 3.76 10.29
C LEU A 106 25.25 2.95 9.04
N GLN A 107 24.49 1.89 8.73
CA GLN A 107 24.68 1.10 7.51
C GLN A 107 24.56 1.95 6.25
N TYR A 108 23.59 2.86 6.22
CA TYR A 108 23.39 3.80 5.11
C TYR A 108 24.62 4.70 4.92
N TYR A 109 25.10 5.34 5.98
CA TYR A 109 26.30 6.18 5.93
C TYR A 109 27.56 5.39 5.57
N GLN A 110 27.73 4.17 6.08
CA GLN A 110 28.89 3.32 5.76
C GLN A 110 28.99 3.02 4.26
N GLN A 111 27.87 2.79 3.58
CA GLN A 111 27.88 2.54 2.14
C GLN A 111 28.21 3.81 1.33
N LEU A 112 27.64 4.95 1.74
CA LEU A 112 27.93 6.24 1.14
C LEU A 112 29.39 6.66 1.34
N LEU A 113 29.98 6.34 2.49
CA LEU A 113 31.36 6.63 2.88
C LEU A 113 32.32 5.45 2.61
N SER A 114 32.03 4.67 1.58
CA SER A 114 32.81 3.46 1.24
C SER A 114 34.29 3.74 0.95
N TYR A 115 34.64 4.96 0.53
CA TYR A 115 36.03 5.39 0.27
C TYR A 115 36.56 6.31 1.37
N GLN A 116 37.81 6.08 1.78
CA GLN A 116 38.55 7.02 2.61
C GLN A 116 38.91 8.27 1.79
N ALA A 117 38.79 9.46 2.39
CA ALA A 117 39.27 10.67 1.72
C ALA A 117 40.79 10.61 1.55
N PRO A 118 41.35 11.02 0.39
CA PRO A 118 42.80 11.09 0.21
C PRO A 118 43.49 12.01 1.23
N ASP A 119 44.70 11.67 1.66
CA ASP A 119 45.44 12.39 2.72
C ASP A 119 45.77 13.87 2.39
N ALA A 120 45.72 14.26 1.11
CA ALA A 120 46.10 15.58 0.62
C ALA A 120 44.93 16.41 0.07
N VAL A 121 43.71 16.17 0.54
CA VAL A 121 42.54 16.97 0.13
C VAL A 121 42.62 18.38 0.75
N PRO A 122 42.60 19.47 -0.05
CA PRO A 122 42.53 20.83 0.48
C PRO A 122 41.11 21.12 0.94
N TRP A 123 40.79 20.72 2.17
CA TRP A 123 39.46 20.90 2.74
C TRP A 123 39.05 22.37 2.74
N SER A 124 37.80 22.61 2.33
CA SER A 124 37.10 23.89 2.43
C SER A 124 35.66 23.59 2.83
N GLU A 125 34.92 24.56 3.36
CA GLU A 125 33.50 24.34 3.70
C GLU A 125 32.71 23.82 2.49
N ALA A 126 32.92 24.40 1.31
CA ALA A 126 32.24 23.98 0.09
C ALA A 126 32.58 22.53 -0.30
N LEU A 127 33.85 22.14 -0.21
CA LEU A 127 34.28 20.77 -0.53
C LEU A 127 33.77 19.77 0.49
N LEU A 128 33.80 20.11 1.78
CA LEU A 128 33.28 19.27 2.85
C LEU A 128 31.77 19.06 2.71
N ARG A 129 31.00 20.11 2.43
CA ARG A 129 29.56 19.99 2.13
C ARG A 129 29.28 19.15 0.88
N ALA A 130 30.13 19.25 -0.14
CA ALA A 130 30.00 18.42 -1.34
C ALA A 130 30.34 16.94 -1.07
N TRP A 131 31.29 16.66 -0.17
CA TRP A 131 31.71 15.31 0.21
C TRP A 131 30.74 14.65 1.20
N LEU A 132 30.20 15.44 2.13
CA LEU A 132 29.22 15.05 3.15
C LEU A 132 27.93 15.87 3.02
N PRO A 133 27.11 15.66 1.98
CA PRO A 133 25.81 16.32 1.85
C PRO A 133 24.76 15.67 2.78
N ILE A 134 24.97 15.78 4.10
CA ILE A 134 24.17 15.09 5.14
C ILE A 134 22.69 15.45 5.04
N GLU A 135 22.34 16.71 4.76
CA GLU A 135 20.94 17.14 4.63
C GLU A 135 20.22 16.35 3.51
N ARG A 136 20.91 16.19 2.38
CA ARG A 136 20.40 15.46 1.21
C ARG A 136 20.32 13.96 1.51
N TRP A 137 21.36 13.38 2.09
CA TRP A 137 21.39 11.96 2.48
C TRP A 137 20.26 11.59 3.44
N MET A 138 19.96 12.45 4.43
CA MET A 138 18.81 12.22 5.30
C MET A 138 17.50 12.25 4.52
N ARG A 139 17.30 13.22 3.61
CA ARG A 139 16.09 13.28 2.77
C ARG A 139 15.95 12.06 1.86
N GLU A 140 17.05 11.56 1.30
CA GLU A 140 17.10 10.35 0.49
C GLU A 140 16.79 9.09 1.31
N PHE A 141 17.29 8.98 2.54
CA PHE A 141 17.01 7.86 3.45
C PHE A 141 15.51 7.67 3.75
N PHE A 142 14.75 8.77 3.82
CA PHE A 142 13.29 8.76 3.99
C PHE A 142 12.51 8.69 2.67
N GLY A 143 13.20 8.62 1.52
CA GLY A 143 12.58 8.60 0.20
C GLY A 143 11.94 9.92 -0.24
N ALA A 144 12.24 11.03 0.45
CA ALA A 144 11.76 12.37 0.09
C ALA A 144 12.46 12.93 -1.16
N GLU A 145 13.69 12.48 -1.42
CA GLU A 145 14.46 12.80 -2.63
C GLU A 145 14.97 11.52 -3.32
N LYS A 146 15.18 11.58 -4.64
CA LYS A 146 15.79 10.47 -5.39
C LYS A 146 17.30 10.47 -5.17
N GLY A 147 17.79 9.45 -4.46
CA GLY A 147 19.21 9.23 -4.25
C GLY A 147 19.91 8.40 -5.32
N PRO A 148 21.23 8.19 -5.18
CA PRO A 148 21.92 7.16 -5.95
C PRO A 148 21.17 5.84 -5.73
N LEU A 149 20.97 5.07 -6.81
CA LEU A 149 20.36 3.74 -6.78
C LEU A 149 21.23 2.80 -5.93
N LEU A 150 21.09 2.88 -4.61
CA LEU A 150 21.71 1.99 -3.65
C LEU A 150 20.69 0.90 -3.34
N ASP A 151 21.12 -0.36 -3.38
CA ASP A 151 20.31 -1.53 -2.98
C ASP A 151 20.14 -1.62 -1.45
N LEU A 152 19.92 -0.48 -0.80
CA LEU A 152 19.75 -0.37 0.64
C LEU A 152 18.27 -0.46 0.98
N PRO A 153 17.85 -1.49 1.74
CA PRO A 153 16.49 -1.58 2.24
C PRO A 153 16.34 -0.65 3.44
N THR A 154 16.21 0.66 3.21
CA THR A 154 15.62 1.53 4.23
C THR A 154 14.16 1.12 4.40
N THR A 155 13.74 0.96 5.65
CA THR A 155 12.34 0.71 6.00
C THR A 155 11.62 1.99 6.44
N ALA A 156 12.24 3.15 6.17
CA ALA A 156 11.61 4.44 6.36
C ALA A 156 10.35 4.54 5.49
N GLN A 157 9.26 4.97 6.10
CA GLN A 157 7.99 5.15 5.41
C GLN A 157 7.17 6.24 6.07
N ARG A 158 6.20 6.78 5.32
CA ARG A 158 5.23 7.71 5.85
C ARG A 158 4.41 7.05 6.96
N LEU A 159 4.17 7.80 8.03
CA LEU A 159 3.34 7.36 9.13
C LEU A 159 1.88 7.26 8.66
N ASP A 160 1.19 6.18 9.03
CA ASP A 160 -0.25 6.06 8.80
C ASP A 160 -0.98 6.79 9.93
N GLU A 161 -1.80 7.77 9.55
CA GLU A 161 -2.52 8.66 10.45
C GLU A 161 -4.04 8.49 10.33
N THR A 162 -4.49 7.34 9.80
CA THR A 162 -5.93 7.05 9.65
C THR A 162 -6.67 7.14 10.98
N ASN A 163 -6.08 6.56 12.03
CA ASN A 163 -6.54 6.70 13.42
C ASN A 163 -5.40 6.40 14.42
N TRP A 164 -5.71 6.46 15.72
CA TRP A 164 -4.73 6.24 16.78
C TRP A 164 -4.06 4.86 16.69
N LEU A 165 -4.82 3.78 16.40
CA LEU A 165 -4.26 2.43 16.28
C LEU A 165 -3.32 2.31 15.09
N ALA A 166 -3.70 2.88 13.93
CA ALA A 166 -2.85 2.88 12.74
C ALA A 166 -1.48 3.52 13.02
N THR A 167 -1.49 4.68 13.66
CA THR A 167 -0.29 5.40 14.05
C THR A 167 0.52 4.61 15.07
N ARG A 168 -0.12 4.14 16.15
CA ARG A 168 0.60 3.46 17.22
C ARG A 168 1.21 2.17 16.73
N GLN A 169 0.47 1.37 15.98
CA GLN A 169 0.99 0.11 15.49
C GLN A 169 2.15 0.28 14.51
N HIS A 170 2.19 1.33 13.67
CA HIS A 170 3.36 1.66 12.85
C HIS A 170 4.66 1.80 13.66
N LEU A 171 4.58 2.38 14.86
CA LEU A 171 5.73 2.59 15.75
C LEU A 171 6.22 1.29 16.40
N PHE A 172 5.33 0.30 16.54
CA PHE A 172 5.61 -0.99 17.19
C PHE A 172 5.84 -2.13 16.19
N ARG A 173 5.89 -1.84 14.88
CA ARG A 173 6.15 -2.85 13.84
C ARG A 173 7.59 -3.36 13.89
N LEU A 174 7.73 -4.62 13.52
CA LEU A 174 8.97 -5.29 13.16
C LEU A 174 8.80 -5.88 11.76
N TYR A 175 9.76 -5.60 10.89
CA TYR A 175 9.84 -6.18 9.55
C TYR A 175 10.80 -7.37 9.53
N ILE A 176 10.40 -8.49 8.96
CA ILE A 176 11.24 -9.68 8.77
C ILE A 176 11.61 -9.73 7.29
N LYS A 177 12.89 -9.45 7.01
CA LYS A 177 13.41 -9.32 5.64
C LYS A 177 13.25 -10.62 4.87
N GLU A 178 13.66 -11.73 5.47
CA GLU A 178 13.57 -13.07 4.88
C GLU A 178 12.74 -13.96 5.80
N ARG A 179 11.66 -14.52 5.25
CA ARG A 179 10.78 -15.47 5.96
C ARG A 179 10.94 -16.86 5.35
N SER A 180 11.14 -17.86 6.19
CA SER A 180 11.09 -19.28 5.84
C SER A 180 9.71 -19.87 6.14
N ARG A 181 9.04 -19.38 7.19
CA ARG A 181 7.71 -19.82 7.64
C ARG A 181 6.83 -18.62 7.98
N LEU A 182 5.52 -18.85 8.07
CA LEU A 182 4.57 -17.84 8.52
C LEU A 182 4.77 -17.50 10.01
N PHE A 183 4.93 -18.54 10.83
CA PHE A 183 5.24 -18.45 12.25
C PHE A 183 6.32 -19.46 12.63
N THR A 184 7.28 -19.01 13.43
CA THR A 184 8.32 -19.84 14.06
C THR A 184 8.10 -19.87 15.57
N PRO A 185 8.61 -20.88 16.30
CA PRO A 185 8.59 -20.86 17.77
C PRO A 185 9.27 -19.62 18.36
N GLY A 186 10.26 -19.05 17.66
CA GLY A 186 10.93 -17.81 18.06
C GLY A 186 9.99 -16.60 18.15
N HIS A 187 8.85 -16.59 17.46
CA HIS A 187 7.89 -15.48 17.48
C HIS A 187 7.13 -15.36 18.81
N PHE A 188 6.97 -16.46 19.55
CA PHE A 188 6.12 -16.50 20.73
C PHE A 188 6.61 -15.53 21.83
N GLY A 189 5.71 -14.68 22.32
CA GLY A 189 6.00 -13.62 23.28
C GLY A 189 6.80 -12.42 22.74
N ARG A 190 7.24 -12.44 21.47
CA ARG A 190 8.01 -11.35 20.84
C ARG A 190 7.18 -10.49 19.91
N VAL A 191 6.33 -11.14 19.11
CA VAL A 191 5.45 -10.50 18.15
C VAL A 191 4.05 -11.07 18.27
N CYS A 192 3.04 -10.29 17.89
CA CYS A 192 1.66 -10.75 17.94
C CYS A 192 1.39 -11.81 16.86
N PRO A 193 0.84 -12.99 17.22
CA PRO A 193 0.50 -14.03 16.24
C PRO A 193 -0.78 -13.73 15.44
N PHE A 194 -1.60 -12.77 15.89
CA PHE A 194 -2.88 -12.45 15.25
C PHE A 194 -2.79 -11.21 14.36
N GLU A 195 -1.67 -10.47 14.37
CA GLU A 195 -1.56 -9.19 13.67
C GLU A 195 -0.46 -9.26 12.59
N THR A 196 -0.88 -9.42 11.34
CA THR A 196 -0.02 -9.33 10.17
C THR A 196 -0.87 -8.97 8.94
N PRO A 197 -0.33 -8.26 7.94
CA PRO A 197 -1.06 -8.02 6.69
C PRO A 197 -1.49 -9.34 6.03
N GLU A 198 -2.66 -9.37 5.39
CA GLU A 198 -3.17 -10.54 4.63
C GLU A 198 -2.51 -10.71 3.25
N GLY A 199 -1.91 -9.64 2.73
CA GLY A 199 -1.36 -9.59 1.39
C GLY A 199 0.04 -10.21 1.24
N PRO A 200 0.83 -9.78 0.24
CA PRO A 200 2.16 -10.33 -0.02
C PRO A 200 3.13 -10.30 1.18
N ASN A 201 2.91 -9.36 2.10
CA ASN A 201 3.72 -9.15 3.30
C ASN A 201 3.28 -9.97 4.52
N ILE A 202 2.34 -10.91 4.36
CA ILE A 202 1.93 -11.81 5.45
C ILE A 202 3.13 -12.55 6.06
N GLY A 203 3.30 -12.52 7.38
CA GLY A 203 4.45 -13.16 8.02
C GLY A 203 5.77 -12.40 7.88
N ARG A 204 5.77 -11.21 7.27
CA ARG A 204 6.94 -10.31 7.21
C ARG A 204 6.77 -9.07 8.06
N ILE A 205 5.55 -8.71 8.40
CA ILE A 205 5.29 -7.51 9.20
C ILE A 205 4.45 -7.95 10.38
N PHE A 206 5.00 -7.77 11.57
CA PHE A 206 4.29 -8.00 12.81
C PHE A 206 4.44 -6.80 13.72
N PRO A 207 3.45 -6.44 14.53
CA PRO A 207 3.69 -5.65 15.72
C PRO A 207 4.40 -6.49 16.78
N LEU A 208 5.25 -5.82 17.57
CA LEU A 208 5.76 -6.38 18.80
C LEU A 208 4.61 -6.73 19.74
N ALA A 209 4.75 -7.84 20.45
CA ALA A 209 3.85 -8.18 21.54
C ALA A 209 3.95 -7.12 22.65
N ALA A 210 2.87 -6.89 23.39
CA ALA A 210 2.87 -5.97 24.52
C ALA A 210 3.96 -6.37 25.53
N GLY A 211 4.08 -7.66 25.86
CA GLY A 211 5.13 -8.19 26.71
C GLY A 211 6.53 -8.15 26.12
N ALA A 212 6.81 -7.47 25.01
CA ALA A 212 8.10 -7.44 24.35
C ALA A 212 8.68 -6.02 24.20
N ALA A 213 10.00 -5.93 24.05
CA ALA A 213 10.70 -4.70 23.70
C ALA A 213 11.96 -5.01 22.89
N ILE A 214 12.50 -4.01 22.19
CA ILE A 214 13.82 -4.10 21.56
C ILE A 214 14.87 -3.56 22.53
N ARG A 215 15.88 -4.37 22.86
CA ARG A 215 17.02 -3.98 23.70
C ARG A 215 18.31 -4.53 23.11
N ALA A 216 19.33 -3.68 22.99
CA ALA A 216 20.65 -4.06 22.48
C ALA A 216 20.58 -4.89 21.19
N GLY A 217 19.79 -4.42 20.21
CA GLY A 217 19.63 -5.08 18.92
C GLY A 217 18.89 -6.42 18.95
N LYS A 218 18.14 -6.75 20.02
CA LYS A 218 17.36 -8.00 20.13
C LYS A 218 15.93 -7.73 20.59
N VAL A 219 14.97 -8.55 20.15
CA VAL A 219 13.62 -8.56 20.74
C VAL A 219 13.63 -9.42 22.01
N VAL A 220 13.42 -8.78 23.15
CA VAL A 220 13.37 -9.41 24.47
C VAL A 220 11.93 -9.53 24.97
N VAL A 221 11.63 -10.66 25.62
CA VAL A 221 10.34 -10.88 26.29
C VAL A 221 10.47 -10.38 27.73
N LEU A 222 9.60 -9.46 28.11
CA LEU A 222 9.47 -8.84 29.43
C LEU A 222 8.33 -9.45 30.25
N ASP A 223 7.30 -9.94 29.58
CA ASP A 223 6.12 -10.59 30.18
C ASP A 223 5.65 -11.72 29.25
N ASP A 224 5.52 -12.93 29.81
CA ASP A 224 5.16 -14.16 29.11
C ASP A 224 3.72 -14.62 29.38
N GLN A 225 2.89 -13.80 30.02
CA GLN A 225 1.47 -14.10 30.15
C GLN A 225 0.77 -14.08 28.78
N PRO A 226 -0.23 -14.95 28.53
CA PRO A 226 -0.91 -15.04 27.23
C PRO A 226 -1.43 -13.70 26.69
N ALA A 227 -2.02 -12.88 27.56
CA ALA A 227 -2.52 -11.54 27.19
C ALA A 227 -1.38 -10.57 26.81
N ALA A 228 -0.19 -10.72 27.40
CA ALA A 228 0.97 -9.92 27.05
C ALA A 228 1.56 -10.31 25.68
N MET A 229 1.23 -11.48 25.14
CA MET A 229 1.69 -11.90 23.80
C MET A 229 0.92 -11.24 22.66
N LEU A 230 -0.18 -10.56 22.97
CA LEU A 230 -0.99 -9.85 22.00
C LEU A 230 -0.30 -8.55 21.60
N GLY A 231 -0.55 -8.14 20.36
CA GLY A 231 -0.25 -6.79 19.91
C GLY A 231 -1.33 -5.85 20.41
N LEU A 232 -1.21 -4.59 20.01
CA LEU A 232 -2.08 -3.54 20.55
C LEU A 232 -3.53 -3.77 20.15
N GLU A 233 -3.78 -4.06 18.87
CA GLU A 233 -5.11 -4.27 18.32
C GLU A 233 -5.76 -5.55 18.84
N ALA A 234 -5.03 -6.67 18.85
CA ALA A 234 -5.56 -7.95 19.31
C ALA A 234 -5.93 -7.91 20.79
N ALA A 235 -5.15 -7.19 21.60
CA ALA A 235 -5.45 -7.00 23.01
C ALA A 235 -6.77 -6.23 23.25
N MET A 236 -7.26 -5.51 22.25
CA MET A 236 -8.49 -4.70 22.31
C MET A 236 -9.72 -5.41 21.74
N ILE A 237 -9.58 -6.65 21.28
CA ILE A 237 -10.70 -7.48 20.85
C ILE A 237 -11.23 -8.23 22.08
N PRO A 238 -12.41 -7.89 22.61
CA PRO A 238 -13.00 -8.67 23.70
C PRO A 238 -13.37 -10.07 23.18
N LEU A 239 -13.32 -11.08 24.04
CA LEU A 239 -13.82 -12.43 23.74
C LEU A 239 -13.13 -13.11 22.53
N MET A 240 -11.91 -12.70 22.20
CA MET A 240 -11.21 -13.15 20.99
C MET A 240 -11.01 -14.67 20.92
N GLU A 241 -11.02 -15.37 22.07
CA GLU A 241 -10.94 -16.83 22.14
C GLU A 241 -12.11 -17.56 21.47
N HIS A 242 -13.21 -16.86 21.17
CA HIS A 242 -14.38 -17.38 20.43
C HIS A 242 -14.32 -17.11 18.92
N ASP A 243 -13.24 -16.49 18.45
CA ASP A 243 -13.07 -16.15 17.05
C ASP A 243 -11.99 -17.01 16.39
N HIS A 244 -12.26 -17.38 15.13
CA HIS A 244 -11.26 -18.05 14.32
C HIS A 244 -10.06 -17.12 14.06
N PRO A 245 -8.79 -17.60 14.15
CA PRO A 245 -7.60 -16.75 14.02
C PRO A 245 -7.53 -15.90 12.74
N ARG A 246 -8.09 -16.40 11.62
CA ARG A 246 -8.20 -15.62 10.38
C ARG A 246 -9.06 -14.36 10.55
N SER A 247 -10.18 -14.47 11.25
CA SER A 247 -11.08 -13.35 11.48
C SER A 247 -10.49 -12.37 12.47
N LEU A 248 -9.79 -12.83 13.50
CA LEU A 248 -9.00 -11.96 14.38
C LEU A 248 -7.96 -11.16 13.61
N LEU A 249 -7.23 -11.81 12.70
CA LEU A 249 -6.27 -11.15 11.83
C LEU A 249 -6.93 -10.09 10.94
N MET A 250 -8.11 -10.38 10.40
CA MET A 250 -8.88 -9.39 9.64
C MET A 250 -9.37 -8.25 10.54
N GLY A 251 -9.91 -8.56 11.72
CA GLY A 251 -10.45 -7.60 12.68
C GLY A 251 -9.39 -6.60 13.14
N THR A 252 -8.25 -7.10 13.60
CA THR A 252 -7.11 -6.26 13.99
C THR A 252 -6.63 -5.36 12.85
N ASN A 253 -6.49 -5.91 11.64
CA ASN A 253 -6.09 -5.12 10.47
C ASN A 253 -7.11 -4.03 10.09
N MET A 254 -8.41 -4.30 10.27
CA MET A 254 -9.48 -3.37 9.95
C MET A 254 -9.67 -2.28 11.00
N LEU A 255 -9.37 -2.53 12.28
CA LEU A 255 -9.47 -1.51 13.33
C LEU A 255 -8.61 -0.27 13.02
N ARG A 256 -7.41 -0.45 12.45
CA ARG A 256 -6.56 0.65 11.99
C ARG A 256 -7.13 1.46 10.81
N GLN A 257 -8.07 0.88 10.07
CA GLN A 257 -8.69 1.50 8.91
C GLN A 257 -9.96 2.26 9.27
N TRP A 258 -10.39 2.24 10.54
CA TRP A 258 -11.59 2.94 10.96
C TRP A 258 -11.39 4.45 10.95
N LEU A 259 -12.34 5.16 10.37
CA LEU A 259 -12.34 6.61 10.33
C LEU A 259 -12.58 7.19 11.73
N LYS A 260 -11.88 8.26 12.05
CA LYS A 260 -12.04 8.98 13.33
C LYS A 260 -13.39 9.73 13.37
N PRO A 261 -14.29 9.45 14.32
CA PRO A 261 -15.51 10.22 14.52
C PRO A 261 -15.21 11.61 15.14
N PRO A 262 -16.06 12.62 14.89
CA PRO A 262 -15.94 13.92 15.55
C PRO A 262 -16.21 13.85 17.06
N GLN A 263 -17.05 12.90 17.48
CA GLN A 263 -17.37 12.62 18.88
C GLN A 263 -17.11 11.13 19.14
N PRO A 264 -16.02 10.79 19.84
CA PRO A 264 -15.71 9.41 20.22
C PRO A 264 -16.81 8.80 21.09
N GLU A 265 -17.10 7.52 20.89
CA GLU A 265 -18.06 6.76 21.69
C GLU A 265 -17.41 5.47 22.18
N PRO A 266 -17.17 5.31 23.49
CA PRO A 266 -16.61 4.08 24.04
C PRO A 266 -17.50 2.87 23.76
N ALA A 267 -16.88 1.71 23.50
CA ALA A 267 -17.64 0.46 23.35
C ALA A 267 -18.33 0.08 24.66
N LEU A 268 -19.53 -0.49 24.59
CA LEU A 268 -20.23 -1.04 25.75
C LEU A 268 -19.59 -2.32 26.27
N VAL A 269 -18.96 -3.10 25.39
CA VAL A 269 -18.17 -4.28 25.74
C VAL A 269 -16.71 -3.97 25.46
N GLN A 270 -15.88 -4.00 26.50
CA GLN A 270 -14.47 -3.59 26.45
C GLN A 270 -13.57 -4.74 26.87
N SER A 271 -12.37 -4.78 26.33
CA SER A 271 -11.31 -5.71 26.75
C SER A 271 -10.70 -5.32 28.10
N GLY A 272 -10.80 -4.05 28.51
CA GLY A 272 -10.09 -3.49 29.65
C GLY A 272 -8.65 -3.07 29.33
N ASN A 273 -8.23 -3.21 28.06
CA ASN A 273 -6.92 -2.82 27.56
C ASN A 273 -6.94 -1.49 26.77
N GLU A 274 -8.10 -0.87 26.65
CA GLU A 274 -8.29 0.37 25.90
C GLU A 274 -7.59 1.56 26.59
N PRO A 275 -6.82 2.37 25.86
CA PRO A 275 -6.11 3.50 26.44
C PRO A 275 -7.06 4.66 26.69
N ALA A 276 -6.67 5.52 27.64
CA ALA A 276 -7.37 6.79 27.90
C ALA A 276 -6.98 7.87 26.88
N GLU A 277 -7.03 7.54 25.58
CA GLU A 277 -6.62 8.41 24.48
C GLU A 277 -7.87 8.97 23.76
N PRO A 278 -7.98 10.30 23.56
CA PRO A 278 -9.18 10.93 23.00
C PRO A 278 -9.60 10.37 21.63
N ASP A 279 -8.62 9.96 20.81
CA ASP A 279 -8.82 9.57 19.42
C ASP A 279 -8.85 8.05 19.21
N PHE A 280 -8.90 7.28 20.30
CA PHE A 280 -8.88 5.82 20.25
C PHE A 280 -10.21 5.24 19.74
N TRP A 281 -11.32 5.70 20.30
CA TRP A 281 -12.65 5.15 20.02
C TRP A 281 -13.18 5.62 18.67
N CYS A 282 -13.02 4.77 17.64
CA CYS A 282 -13.38 5.10 16.27
C CYS A 282 -14.75 4.54 15.79
N GLY A 283 -15.42 3.74 16.61
CA GLY A 283 -16.67 3.06 16.27
C GLY A 283 -17.92 3.66 16.94
N ARG A 284 -19.04 2.97 16.74
CA ARG A 284 -20.37 3.23 17.32
C ARG A 284 -20.94 1.94 17.88
N ASN A 285 -21.60 2.01 19.05
CA ASN A 285 -22.42 0.91 19.52
C ASN A 285 -23.74 0.95 18.74
N LEU A 286 -23.95 -0.01 17.85
CA LEU A 286 -25.17 -0.10 17.03
C LEU A 286 -26.00 -1.30 17.51
N LEU A 287 -27.29 -1.06 17.79
CA LEU A 287 -28.23 -2.13 18.11
C LEU A 287 -28.39 -3.03 16.87
N THR A 288 -27.71 -4.17 16.90
CA THR A 288 -27.54 -5.06 15.75
C THR A 288 -28.41 -6.29 15.91
N ALA A 289 -29.23 -6.60 14.91
CA ALA A 289 -29.94 -7.87 14.79
C ALA A 289 -29.14 -8.85 13.93
N LEU A 290 -28.87 -10.03 14.48
CA LEU A 290 -28.17 -11.11 13.77
C LEU A 290 -29.19 -12.01 13.07
N THR A 291 -29.61 -11.61 11.87
CA THR A 291 -30.61 -12.29 11.06
C THR A 291 -30.47 -11.95 9.58
N SER A 292 -31.04 -12.75 8.68
CA SER A 292 -31.04 -12.46 7.25
C SER A 292 -32.23 -11.57 6.88
N TRP A 293 -32.03 -10.59 6.00
CA TRP A 293 -33.04 -9.64 5.56
C TRP A 293 -33.07 -9.49 4.04
N GLY A 294 -33.78 -10.42 3.38
CA GLY A 294 -33.97 -10.41 1.92
C GLY A 294 -32.65 -10.31 1.14
N VAL A 295 -32.67 -9.53 0.06
CA VAL A 295 -31.48 -9.25 -0.77
C VAL A 295 -30.54 -8.23 -0.14
N ASP A 296 -31.04 -7.42 0.81
CA ASP A 296 -30.29 -6.32 1.41
C ASP A 296 -29.15 -6.85 2.30
N THR A 297 -29.29 -8.04 2.88
CA THR A 297 -28.18 -8.69 3.62
C THR A 297 -27.62 -9.92 2.90
N PHE A 298 -27.77 -10.00 1.58
CA PHE A 298 -27.17 -11.09 0.81
C PHE A 298 -25.64 -11.02 0.91
N ASP A 299 -25.00 -12.17 1.08
CA ASP A 299 -23.55 -12.29 1.32
C ASP A 299 -23.12 -11.39 2.51
N GLU A 300 -22.20 -10.43 2.30
CA GLU A 300 -21.74 -9.46 3.31
C GLU A 300 -22.49 -8.10 3.24
N GLY A 301 -23.70 -8.06 2.69
CA GLY A 301 -24.54 -6.85 2.68
C GLY A 301 -24.99 -6.42 4.08
N ILE A 302 -24.95 -5.12 4.36
CA ILE A 302 -25.39 -4.52 5.63
C ILE A 302 -26.57 -3.58 5.37
N LEU A 303 -27.69 -3.84 6.06
CA LEU A 303 -28.82 -2.93 6.14
C LEU A 303 -28.65 -2.01 7.35
N LEU A 304 -28.77 -0.70 7.13
CA LEU A 304 -28.70 0.32 8.18
C LEU A 304 -30.02 1.08 8.33
N SER A 305 -30.34 1.47 9.56
CA SER A 305 -31.37 2.47 9.83
C SER A 305 -30.88 3.88 9.48
N ALA A 306 -31.81 4.80 9.23
CA ALA A 306 -31.50 6.19 8.94
C ALA A 306 -30.88 6.91 10.16
N SER A 307 -31.27 6.56 11.38
CA SER A 307 -30.63 7.06 12.60
C SER A 307 -29.20 6.56 12.77
N ALA A 308 -28.95 5.28 12.52
CA ALA A 308 -27.60 4.70 12.57
C ALA A 308 -26.69 5.35 11.52
N ALA A 309 -27.21 5.55 10.30
CA ALA A 309 -26.49 6.22 9.22
C ALA A 309 -26.03 7.64 9.64
N ARG A 310 -26.92 8.44 10.24
CA ARG A 310 -26.57 9.78 10.76
C ARG A 310 -25.44 9.77 11.79
N ARG A 311 -25.35 8.72 12.62
CA ARG A 311 -24.25 8.56 13.60
C ARG A 311 -22.90 8.25 12.94
N LEU A 312 -22.91 7.84 11.67
CA LEU A 312 -21.76 7.43 10.85
C LEU A 312 -21.42 8.42 9.73
N ASP A 313 -22.08 9.57 9.66
CA ASP A 313 -21.91 10.62 8.65
C ASP A 313 -20.61 11.42 8.83
N TYR A 314 -19.47 10.74 8.82
CA TYR A 314 -18.14 11.34 8.87
C TYR A 314 -17.10 10.55 8.04
N PRO A 315 -16.15 11.24 7.39
CA PRO A 315 -16.06 12.71 7.26
C PRO A 315 -17.15 13.30 6.33
N ARG A 316 -17.95 12.44 5.69
CA ARG A 316 -19.11 12.78 4.84
C ARG A 316 -20.25 11.81 5.13
N ALA A 317 -21.43 12.03 4.54
CA ALA A 317 -22.55 11.11 4.68
C ALA A 317 -22.16 9.66 4.34
N ILE A 318 -22.70 8.70 5.08
CA ILE A 318 -22.57 7.28 4.74
C ILE A 318 -23.56 6.93 3.62
N GLU A 319 -23.12 6.13 2.65
CA GLU A 319 -23.91 5.76 1.48
C GLU A 319 -23.80 4.27 1.15
N PRO A 320 -24.75 3.70 0.40
CA PRO A 320 -24.59 2.37 -0.17
C PRO A 320 -23.29 2.23 -0.95
N GLY A 321 -22.55 1.14 -0.68
CA GLY A 321 -21.20 0.92 -1.19
C GLY A 321 -20.09 1.18 -0.16
N ASP A 322 -20.38 1.92 0.91
CA ASP A 322 -19.41 2.15 1.98
C ASP A 322 -19.14 0.88 2.78
N LYS A 323 -17.87 0.70 3.16
CA LYS A 323 -17.46 -0.48 3.91
C LYS A 323 -17.49 -0.22 5.41
N MET A 324 -18.08 -1.16 6.14
CA MET A 324 -18.06 -1.21 7.60
C MET A 324 -17.40 -2.49 8.08
N SER A 325 -16.98 -2.50 9.34
CA SER A 325 -16.48 -3.71 10.00
C SER A 325 -16.66 -3.63 11.51
N ASN A 326 -16.49 -4.76 12.19
CA ASN A 326 -16.44 -4.84 13.64
C ASN A 326 -15.10 -5.44 14.12
N ARG A 327 -14.94 -5.54 15.44
CA ARG A 327 -13.72 -6.06 16.09
C ARG A 327 -13.49 -7.56 15.85
N HIS A 328 -14.53 -8.32 15.53
CA HIS A 328 -14.51 -9.77 15.35
C HIS A 328 -14.18 -10.22 13.92
N GLY A 329 -13.71 -9.30 13.07
CA GLY A 329 -13.27 -9.61 11.71
C GLY A 329 -14.38 -9.62 10.66
N PHE A 330 -15.62 -9.32 11.04
CA PHE A 330 -16.67 -9.14 10.05
C PHE A 330 -16.50 -7.82 9.34
N LYS A 331 -16.66 -7.88 8.03
CA LYS A 331 -16.72 -6.72 7.14
C LYS A 331 -17.95 -6.85 6.28
N GLY A 332 -18.50 -5.72 5.89
CA GLY A 332 -19.62 -5.70 4.97
C GLY A 332 -19.72 -4.37 4.28
N VAL A 333 -20.53 -4.37 3.23
CA VAL A 333 -20.82 -3.17 2.45
C VAL A 333 -22.23 -2.74 2.78
N VAL A 334 -22.43 -1.46 3.10
CA VAL A 334 -23.76 -0.89 3.25
C VAL A 334 -24.48 -1.11 1.93
N SER A 335 -25.52 -1.92 1.93
CA SER A 335 -26.32 -2.22 0.74
C SER A 335 -27.49 -1.26 0.62
N ARG A 336 -28.08 -0.91 1.77
CA ARG A 336 -29.27 -0.07 1.85
C ARG A 336 -29.35 0.66 3.18
N ILE A 337 -29.90 1.87 3.13
CA ILE A 337 -30.26 2.68 4.29
C ILE A 337 -31.78 2.89 4.22
N VAL A 338 -32.52 2.54 5.28
CA VAL A 338 -33.99 2.65 5.32
C VAL A 338 -34.44 3.52 6.50
N PRO A 339 -35.62 4.14 6.43
CA PRO A 339 -36.23 4.81 7.58
C PRO A 339 -36.34 3.87 8.78
N ASP A 340 -36.22 4.42 9.99
CA ASP A 340 -36.21 3.66 11.23
C ASP A 340 -37.51 2.84 11.40
N GLU A 341 -38.63 3.36 10.90
CA GLU A 341 -39.94 2.68 10.95
C GLU A 341 -40.00 1.41 10.09
N GLN A 342 -39.08 1.25 9.13
CA GLN A 342 -38.97 0.05 8.28
C GLN A 342 -38.03 -1.01 8.87
N MET A 343 -37.29 -0.67 9.93
CA MET A 343 -36.42 -1.63 10.60
C MET A 343 -37.23 -2.61 11.45
N PRO A 344 -36.67 -3.79 11.78
CA PRO A 344 -37.18 -4.61 12.87
C PRO A 344 -37.22 -3.84 14.18
N HIS A 345 -38.27 -4.00 14.99
CA HIS A 345 -38.39 -3.37 16.30
C HIS A 345 -38.37 -4.41 17.42
N LEU A 346 -37.74 -4.05 18.54
CA LEU A 346 -37.87 -4.75 19.81
C LEU A 346 -39.29 -4.58 20.38
N ALA A 347 -39.64 -5.38 21.38
CA ALA A 347 -40.95 -5.34 22.04
C ALA A 347 -41.29 -3.99 22.70
N ASP A 348 -40.29 -3.18 23.04
CA ASP A 348 -40.44 -1.83 23.58
C ASP A 348 -40.62 -0.74 22.50
N GLY A 349 -40.65 -1.14 21.22
CA GLY A 349 -40.75 -0.24 20.07
C GLY A 349 -39.42 0.38 19.64
N THR A 350 -38.28 -0.05 20.18
CA THR A 350 -36.96 0.42 19.72
C THR A 350 -36.62 -0.22 18.38
N PRO A 351 -36.38 0.56 17.30
CA PRO A 351 -35.91 0.01 16.04
C PRO A 351 -34.45 -0.46 16.16
N VAL A 352 -34.13 -1.60 15.54
CA VAL A 352 -32.74 -2.02 15.40
C VAL A 352 -32.03 -1.09 14.41
N GLU A 353 -30.75 -0.87 14.64
CA GLU A 353 -29.92 0.09 13.90
C GLU A 353 -29.18 -0.57 12.72
N LEU A 354 -28.88 -1.85 12.85
CA LEU A 354 -28.12 -2.63 11.86
C LEU A 354 -28.68 -4.05 11.77
N VAL A 355 -28.82 -4.58 10.57
CA VAL A 355 -29.11 -6.02 10.35
C VAL A 355 -27.92 -6.68 9.68
N PHE A 356 -27.40 -7.74 10.29
CA PHE A 356 -26.25 -8.49 9.81
C PHE A 356 -26.60 -9.97 9.63
N ASN A 357 -26.22 -10.53 8.47
CA ASN A 357 -26.58 -11.89 8.10
C ASN A 357 -25.91 -12.94 8.99
N VAL A 358 -26.72 -13.68 9.74
CA VAL A 358 -26.26 -14.73 10.67
C VAL A 358 -25.47 -15.84 10.00
N VAL A 359 -25.70 -16.11 8.70
CA VAL A 359 -24.96 -17.16 7.95
C VAL A 359 -23.46 -16.87 7.93
N ASN A 360 -23.08 -15.58 7.91
CA ASN A 360 -21.68 -15.16 7.87
C ASN A 360 -20.91 -15.57 9.14
N ILE A 361 -21.63 -15.67 10.28
CA ILE A 361 -21.05 -16.08 11.56
C ILE A 361 -20.58 -17.53 11.49
N HIS A 362 -21.39 -18.41 10.88
CA HIS A 362 -21.07 -19.82 10.73
C HIS A 362 -19.97 -20.06 9.70
N THR A 363 -19.97 -19.34 8.58
CA THR A 363 -18.93 -19.49 7.54
C THR A 363 -17.56 -18.98 8.01
N SER A 364 -17.55 -17.92 8.82
CA SER A 364 -16.32 -17.32 9.36
C SER A 364 -15.86 -17.93 10.69
N GLN A 365 -16.70 -18.75 11.33
CA GLN A 365 -16.45 -19.36 12.64
C GLN A 365 -16.02 -18.34 13.70
N SER A 366 -16.68 -17.18 13.73
CA SER A 366 -16.31 -16.06 14.62
C SER A 366 -17.50 -15.69 15.49
N PHE A 367 -17.55 -16.30 16.67
CA PHE A 367 -18.71 -16.26 17.56
C PHE A 367 -18.60 -15.18 18.62
N GLY A 368 -17.45 -14.49 18.74
CA GLY A 368 -17.25 -13.39 19.69
C GLY A 368 -18.30 -12.28 19.51
N ILE A 369 -18.75 -12.03 18.28
CA ILE A 369 -19.82 -11.06 17.97
C ILE A 369 -21.15 -11.38 18.66
N VAL A 370 -21.48 -12.67 18.83
CA VAL A 370 -22.73 -13.12 19.48
C VAL A 370 -22.65 -12.83 20.96
N TRP A 371 -21.49 -13.13 21.57
CA TRP A 371 -21.21 -12.78 22.96
C TRP A 371 -21.21 -11.27 23.17
N GLU A 372 -20.60 -10.49 22.27
CA GLU A 372 -20.61 -9.02 22.31
C GLU A 372 -22.04 -8.47 22.30
N ALA A 373 -22.92 -9.00 21.45
CA ALA A 373 -24.33 -8.58 21.41
C ALA A 373 -25.02 -8.80 22.77
N VAL A 374 -24.87 -9.98 23.35
CA VAL A 374 -25.50 -10.35 24.62
C VAL A 374 -24.94 -9.51 25.78
N LEU A 375 -23.62 -9.38 25.89
CA LEU A 375 -22.98 -8.53 26.90
C LEU A 375 -23.33 -7.05 26.70
N GLY A 376 -23.52 -6.61 25.46
CA GLY A 376 -23.98 -5.27 25.12
C GLY A 376 -25.38 -4.97 25.64
N ARG A 377 -26.31 -5.95 25.60
CA ARG A 377 -27.65 -5.82 26.23
C ARG A 377 -27.54 -5.65 27.73
N ILE A 378 -26.70 -6.45 28.39
CA ILE A 378 -26.46 -6.36 29.84
C ILE A 378 -25.85 -5.00 30.21
N ALA A 379 -24.80 -4.58 29.50
CA ALA A 379 -24.13 -3.30 29.73
C ALA A 379 -25.10 -2.11 29.59
N HIS A 380 -25.95 -2.15 28.56
CA HIS A 380 -26.97 -1.15 28.34
C HIS A 380 -28.01 -1.12 29.47
N ALA A 381 -28.54 -2.27 29.88
CA ALA A 381 -29.52 -2.38 30.96
C ALA A 381 -28.96 -1.87 32.31
N GLN A 382 -27.66 -2.06 32.55
CA GLN A 382 -26.98 -1.62 33.76
C GLN A 382 -26.50 -0.16 33.71
N GLY A 383 -26.44 0.44 32.52
CA GLY A 383 -25.89 1.78 32.31
C GLY A 383 -24.38 1.87 32.51
N MET A 384 -23.65 0.75 32.43
CA MET A 384 -22.18 0.71 32.58
C MET A 384 -21.55 -0.31 31.62
N PRO A 385 -20.30 -0.07 31.16
CA PRO A 385 -19.64 -1.01 30.26
C PRO A 385 -19.31 -2.33 30.94
N THR A 386 -19.40 -3.41 30.17
CA THR A 386 -18.93 -4.75 30.57
C THR A 386 -17.47 -4.93 30.15
N ILE A 387 -16.63 -5.43 31.07
CA ILE A 387 -15.24 -5.78 30.79
C ILE A 387 -15.13 -7.29 30.51
N ALA A 388 -14.63 -7.64 29.32
CA ALA A 388 -14.39 -9.00 28.84
C ALA A 388 -12.96 -9.11 28.27
N PRO A 389 -11.96 -9.36 29.13
CA PRO A 389 -10.56 -9.43 28.71
C PRO A 389 -10.28 -10.58 27.74
N PRO A 390 -9.26 -10.47 26.87
CA PRO A 390 -8.82 -11.56 26.02
C PRO A 390 -8.50 -12.83 26.82
N PHE A 391 -8.94 -13.98 26.31
CA PHE A 391 -8.77 -15.30 26.95
C PHE A 391 -9.48 -15.45 28.31
N VAL A 392 -10.39 -14.55 28.64
CA VAL A 392 -11.19 -14.57 29.88
C VAL A 392 -12.66 -14.43 29.53
N SER A 393 -13.33 -15.58 29.43
CA SER A 393 -14.76 -15.65 29.16
C SER A 393 -15.60 -15.80 30.43
N PRO A 394 -16.78 -15.15 30.50
CA PRO A 394 -17.73 -15.41 31.58
C PRO A 394 -18.29 -16.83 31.49
N ASP A 395 -18.57 -17.43 32.65
CA ASP A 395 -19.26 -18.71 32.74
C ASP A 395 -20.70 -18.60 32.17
N GLU A 396 -21.17 -19.66 31.50
CA GLU A 396 -22.49 -19.65 30.86
C GLU A 396 -23.62 -19.45 31.87
N GLN A 397 -23.57 -20.10 33.04
CA GLN A 397 -24.61 -19.97 34.05
C GLN A 397 -24.62 -18.56 34.64
N ALA A 398 -23.43 -17.99 34.86
CA ALA A 398 -23.29 -16.60 35.29
C ALA A 398 -23.88 -15.62 34.26
N LEU A 399 -23.66 -15.84 32.96
CA LEU A 399 -24.23 -15.02 31.91
C LEU A 399 -25.77 -15.09 31.88
N ARG A 400 -26.33 -16.30 31.96
CA ARG A 400 -27.79 -16.50 31.99
C ARG A 400 -28.43 -15.84 33.23
N ALA A 401 -27.77 -15.95 34.38
CA ALA A 401 -28.20 -15.27 35.60
C ALA A 401 -28.14 -13.74 35.45
N ALA A 402 -27.09 -13.21 34.81
CA ALA A 402 -26.96 -11.79 34.53
C ALA A 402 -28.07 -11.28 33.60
N LEU A 403 -28.44 -12.03 32.55
CA LEU A 403 -29.58 -11.70 31.69
C LEU A 403 -30.89 -11.64 32.49
N ALA A 404 -31.18 -12.69 33.25
CA ALA A 404 -32.40 -12.77 34.07
C ALA A 404 -32.49 -11.62 35.10
N ASN A 405 -31.37 -11.29 35.76
CA ASN A 405 -31.30 -10.20 36.74
C ASN A 405 -31.55 -8.81 36.11
N ASN A 406 -31.36 -8.66 34.81
CA ASN A 406 -31.62 -7.44 34.06
C ASN A 406 -32.94 -7.48 33.28
N SER A 407 -33.84 -8.43 33.59
CA SER A 407 -35.11 -8.63 32.87
C SER A 407 -34.95 -8.90 31.36
N LEU A 408 -33.83 -9.52 30.98
CA LEU A 408 -33.54 -9.92 29.59
C LEU A 408 -33.79 -11.43 29.41
N PRO A 409 -34.14 -11.88 28.18
CA PRO A 409 -34.31 -13.31 27.90
C PRO A 409 -33.04 -14.11 28.23
N ALA A 410 -33.18 -15.19 29.01
CA ALA A 410 -32.05 -15.98 29.49
C ALA A 410 -31.31 -16.77 28.39
N ASP A 411 -31.87 -16.85 27.17
CA ASP A 411 -31.23 -17.42 25.99
C ASP A 411 -30.56 -16.35 25.10
N GLY A 412 -30.67 -15.06 25.45
CA GLY A 412 -30.08 -13.96 24.70
C GLY A 412 -30.73 -13.68 23.34
N MET A 413 -31.91 -14.26 23.07
CA MET A 413 -32.65 -14.05 21.84
C MET A 413 -33.86 -13.14 22.08
N GLU A 414 -34.22 -12.34 21.09
CA GLU A 414 -35.32 -11.39 21.15
C GLU A 414 -36.36 -11.73 20.06
N ASP A 415 -37.62 -11.43 20.37
CA ASP A 415 -38.70 -11.38 19.38
C ASP A 415 -38.69 -9.99 18.71
N LEU A 416 -38.69 -9.96 17.38
CA LEU A 416 -38.71 -8.73 16.59
C LEU A 416 -39.97 -8.63 15.74
N THR A 417 -40.49 -7.43 15.55
CA THR A 417 -41.61 -7.12 14.63
C THR A 417 -41.14 -6.29 13.44
N VAL A 418 -41.68 -6.55 12.25
CA VAL A 418 -41.38 -5.75 11.06
C VAL A 418 -42.08 -4.40 11.17
N GLY A 419 -41.32 -3.33 11.44
CA GLY A 419 -41.90 -2.04 11.82
C GLY A 419 -42.56 -2.06 13.21
N SER A 420 -43.03 -0.91 13.67
CA SER A 420 -43.53 -0.72 15.04
C SER A 420 -44.87 -1.40 15.35
N ALA A 421 -45.62 -1.85 14.33
CA ALA A 421 -46.91 -2.52 14.47
C ALA A 421 -47.16 -3.64 13.44
N GLY A 422 -46.10 -4.14 12.80
CA GLY A 422 -46.22 -5.20 11.79
C GLY A 422 -46.09 -6.61 12.37
N GLU A 423 -45.96 -7.58 11.47
CA GLU A 423 -45.89 -8.99 11.83
C GLU A 423 -44.58 -9.35 12.56
N PRO A 424 -44.62 -10.27 13.54
CA PRO A 424 -43.42 -10.80 14.16
C PRO A 424 -42.57 -11.58 13.14
N LEU A 425 -41.25 -11.55 13.33
CA LEU A 425 -40.35 -12.43 12.58
C LEU A 425 -40.64 -13.89 12.91
N GLN A 426 -40.49 -14.76 11.91
CA GLN A 426 -40.78 -16.20 12.04
C GLN A 426 -39.90 -16.88 13.09
N GLN A 427 -38.70 -16.37 13.33
CA GLN A 427 -37.75 -16.90 14.30
C GLN A 427 -37.20 -15.75 15.15
N ARG A 428 -37.03 -16.04 16.44
CA ARG A 428 -36.26 -15.21 17.37
C ARG A 428 -34.81 -15.15 16.92
N CYS A 429 -34.15 -14.03 17.18
CA CYS A 429 -32.75 -13.84 16.82
C CYS A 429 -31.99 -13.11 17.94
N THR A 430 -30.67 -13.21 17.95
CA THR A 430 -29.84 -12.44 18.88
C THR A 430 -29.82 -10.98 18.45
N VAL A 431 -30.13 -10.08 19.39
CA VAL A 431 -30.09 -8.64 19.18
C VAL A 431 -29.30 -8.00 20.31
N GLY A 432 -28.39 -7.08 19.98
CA GLY A 432 -27.59 -6.40 20.99
C GLY A 432 -26.70 -5.30 20.42
N TRP A 433 -26.18 -4.46 21.31
CA TRP A 433 -25.25 -3.41 20.91
C TRP A 433 -23.87 -3.98 20.62
N ILE A 434 -23.48 -3.93 19.35
CA ILE A 434 -22.19 -4.37 18.84
C ILE A 434 -21.39 -3.15 18.40
N TYR A 435 -20.08 -3.15 18.61
CA TYR A 435 -19.22 -2.04 18.24
C TYR A 435 -18.76 -2.12 16.78
N TRP A 436 -19.31 -1.24 15.95
CA TRP A 436 -19.03 -1.16 14.51
C TRP A 436 -18.27 0.12 14.14
N GLY A 437 -17.36 0.01 13.18
CA GLY A 437 -16.64 1.15 12.61
C GLY A 437 -16.79 1.25 11.10
N ARG A 438 -16.83 2.50 10.62
CA ARG A 438 -16.76 2.83 9.19
C ARG A 438 -15.31 2.84 8.75
N LEU A 439 -14.99 2.10 7.69
CA LEU A 439 -13.65 1.99 7.16
C LEU A 439 -13.32 3.17 6.23
N ALA A 440 -12.03 3.49 6.07
CA ALA A 440 -11.49 4.40 5.04
C ALA A 440 -11.58 3.81 3.61
N HIS A 441 -12.66 3.09 3.31
CA HIS A 441 -12.98 2.45 2.05
C HIS A 441 -14.33 2.99 1.57
N ILE A 442 -14.33 4.26 1.18
CA ILE A 442 -15.54 5.01 0.88
C ILE A 442 -15.92 4.80 -0.60
N ALA A 443 -17.20 4.52 -0.87
CA ALA A 443 -17.71 4.21 -2.20
C ALA A 443 -17.38 5.32 -3.21
N GLN A 444 -17.66 6.58 -2.85
CA GLN A 444 -17.39 7.74 -3.68
C GLN A 444 -15.92 7.87 -4.13
N GLU A 445 -14.95 7.42 -3.32
CA GLU A 445 -13.52 7.48 -3.66
C GLU A 445 -13.09 6.40 -4.66
N LYS A 446 -13.88 5.33 -4.76
CA LYS A 446 -13.64 4.23 -5.70
C LYS A 446 -14.25 4.51 -7.08
N LEU A 447 -15.15 5.47 -7.19
CA LEU A 447 -15.71 5.95 -8.45
C LEU A 447 -14.80 7.03 -9.04
N GLN A 448 -14.06 6.67 -10.09
CA GLN A 448 -13.09 7.58 -10.73
C GLN A 448 -13.42 7.80 -12.21
N PRO A 449 -13.71 9.05 -12.63
CA PRO A 449 -13.75 9.40 -14.04
C PRO A 449 -12.33 9.52 -14.58
N TRP A 450 -12.09 9.03 -15.79
CA TRP A 450 -10.77 9.07 -16.42
C TRP A 450 -10.82 9.99 -17.63
N LEU A 451 -10.04 11.08 -17.61
CA LEU A 451 -9.93 12.02 -18.72
C LEU A 451 -8.70 11.73 -19.61
N ARG A 452 -7.85 10.77 -19.22
CA ARG A 452 -6.63 10.40 -19.94
C ARG A 452 -6.49 8.88 -20.06
N PRO A 453 -5.94 8.36 -21.18
CA PRO A 453 -5.75 6.93 -21.39
C PRO A 453 -4.91 6.24 -20.31
N GLN A 454 -3.93 6.95 -19.74
CA GLN A 454 -3.00 6.40 -18.76
C GLN A 454 -3.67 6.08 -17.41
N THR A 455 -4.83 6.66 -17.14
CA THR A 455 -5.57 6.44 -15.90
C THR A 455 -6.75 5.48 -16.09
N GLY A 456 -7.15 5.19 -17.33
CA GLY A 456 -8.24 4.25 -17.63
C GLY A 456 -7.99 2.83 -17.14
N GLN A 457 -9.07 2.06 -17.02
CA GLN A 457 -9.04 0.65 -16.61
C GLN A 457 -8.10 -0.17 -17.50
N ARG A 458 -7.28 -0.99 -16.83
CA ARG A 458 -6.33 -1.88 -17.49
C ARG A 458 -7.05 -3.18 -17.88
N ARG A 459 -6.98 -3.56 -19.15
CA ARG A 459 -7.44 -4.86 -19.64
C ARG A 459 -6.23 -5.72 -19.97
N GLY A 460 -6.09 -6.80 -19.21
CA GLY A 460 -5.00 -7.73 -19.33
C GLY A 460 -5.33 -8.91 -20.22
N GLU A 461 -4.43 -9.87 -20.19
CA GLU A 461 -4.55 -11.15 -20.87
C GLU A 461 -5.76 -11.97 -20.41
N LEU A 462 -6.10 -11.94 -19.12
CA LEU A 462 -7.26 -12.67 -18.58
C LEU A 462 -8.58 -12.12 -19.14
N GLU A 463 -8.75 -10.81 -19.20
CA GLU A 463 -9.95 -10.19 -19.79
C GLU A 463 -10.05 -10.50 -21.29
N TYR A 464 -8.92 -10.49 -22.00
CA TYR A 464 -8.88 -10.90 -23.41
C TYR A 464 -9.36 -12.34 -23.60
N PHE A 465 -8.83 -13.28 -22.81
CA PHE A 465 -9.23 -14.69 -22.91
C PHE A 465 -10.69 -14.93 -22.51
N ALA A 466 -11.21 -14.21 -21.51
CA ALA A 466 -12.61 -14.28 -21.16
C ALA A 466 -13.51 -13.89 -22.35
N LEU A 467 -13.19 -12.77 -23.02
CA LEU A 467 -13.93 -12.33 -24.21
C LEU A 467 -13.77 -13.32 -25.37
N ARG A 468 -12.56 -13.85 -25.59
CA ARG A 468 -12.28 -14.79 -26.66
C ARG A 468 -13.05 -16.09 -26.49
N ASN A 469 -13.08 -16.62 -25.26
CA ASN A 469 -13.83 -17.83 -24.94
C ASN A 469 -15.34 -17.60 -25.03
N GLY A 470 -15.80 -16.38 -24.74
CA GLY A 470 -17.18 -15.96 -24.98
C GLY A 470 -17.51 -15.68 -26.46
N GLY A 471 -16.55 -15.79 -27.38
CA GLY A 471 -16.75 -15.49 -28.80
C GLY A 471 -17.00 -14.01 -29.09
N ALA A 472 -16.71 -13.11 -28.15
CA ALA A 472 -16.99 -11.68 -28.24
C ALA A 472 -15.91 -10.93 -29.03
N PHE A 473 -15.64 -11.36 -30.27
CA PHE A 473 -14.56 -10.83 -31.11
C PHE A 473 -14.71 -9.34 -31.43
N GLU A 474 -15.93 -8.85 -31.60
CA GLU A 474 -16.20 -7.41 -31.80
C GLU A 474 -15.80 -6.59 -30.57
N ASN A 475 -16.07 -7.10 -29.36
CA ASN A 475 -15.66 -6.45 -28.11
C ASN A 475 -14.14 -6.47 -27.95
N ILE A 476 -13.47 -7.55 -28.37
CA ILE A 476 -12.00 -7.61 -28.40
C ILE A 476 -11.46 -6.55 -29.35
N HIS A 477 -12.01 -6.48 -30.57
CA HIS A 477 -11.61 -5.51 -31.57
C HIS A 477 -11.80 -4.09 -31.04
N GLU A 478 -12.97 -3.76 -30.50
CA GLU A 478 -13.25 -2.46 -29.90
C GLU A 478 -12.25 -2.15 -28.77
N GLN A 479 -12.07 -3.04 -27.79
CA GLN A 479 -11.33 -2.72 -26.57
C GLN A 479 -9.81 -2.71 -26.73
N PHE A 480 -9.27 -3.58 -27.58
CA PHE A 480 -7.82 -3.75 -27.74
C PHE A 480 -7.29 -3.08 -29.03
N HIS A 481 -8.17 -2.60 -29.91
CA HIS A 481 -7.81 -1.83 -31.10
C HIS A 481 -8.38 -0.41 -31.02
N THR A 482 -9.69 -0.24 -31.24
CA THR A 482 -10.33 1.07 -31.41
C THR A 482 -10.20 1.97 -30.17
N CYS A 483 -10.63 1.48 -29.02
CA CYS A 483 -10.57 2.16 -27.73
C CYS A 483 -9.17 2.11 -27.09
N ALA A 484 -8.18 1.51 -27.74
CA ALA A 484 -6.79 1.49 -27.27
C ALA A 484 -5.91 2.50 -28.04
N LEU A 485 -6.46 3.17 -29.06
CA LEU A 485 -5.76 4.19 -29.85
C LEU A 485 -5.39 5.39 -28.99
N THR A 486 -4.13 5.80 -29.04
CA THR A 486 -3.66 7.03 -28.40
C THR A 486 -3.66 8.20 -29.38
N PRO A 487 -3.59 9.46 -28.91
CA PRO A 487 -3.41 10.62 -29.79
C PRO A 487 -2.21 10.51 -30.73
N GLN A 488 -1.15 9.78 -30.33
CA GLN A 488 0.03 9.54 -31.16
C GLN A 488 -0.21 8.53 -32.29
N ASP A 489 -1.21 7.65 -32.15
CA ASP A 489 -1.56 6.63 -33.15
C ASP A 489 -2.46 7.21 -34.27
N VAL A 490 -3.14 8.32 -34.00
CA VAL A 490 -4.07 9.00 -34.92
C VAL A 490 -3.51 10.33 -35.48
N ASP A 491 -2.26 10.63 -35.18
CA ASP A 491 -1.57 11.84 -35.66
C ASP A 491 -1.52 11.85 -37.20
N GLY A 492 -1.78 13.01 -37.82
CA GLY A 492 -1.87 13.15 -39.28
C GLY A 492 -3.26 12.96 -39.90
N GLY A 493 -4.33 12.82 -39.11
CA GLY A 493 -5.71 12.97 -39.57
C GLY A 493 -6.53 11.67 -39.71
N PRO A 494 -7.78 11.76 -40.24
CA PRO A 494 -8.76 10.67 -40.21
C PRO A 494 -8.32 9.38 -40.92
N GLU A 495 -7.52 9.50 -41.98
CA GLU A 495 -6.99 8.35 -42.73
C GLU A 495 -5.99 7.53 -41.90
N ASN A 496 -5.17 8.17 -41.07
CA ASN A 496 -4.27 7.47 -40.16
C ASN A 496 -5.04 6.79 -39.03
N ALA A 497 -6.14 7.37 -38.55
CA ALA A 497 -7.05 6.71 -37.62
C ALA A 497 -7.74 5.48 -38.24
N GLN A 498 -8.14 5.55 -39.52
CA GLN A 498 -8.70 4.41 -40.28
C GLN A 498 -7.69 3.30 -40.57
N ARG A 499 -6.40 3.65 -40.72
CA ARG A 499 -5.31 2.68 -40.89
C ARG A 499 -4.90 2.05 -39.56
N ALA A 500 -4.86 2.85 -38.49
CA ALA A 500 -4.58 2.41 -37.13
C ALA A 500 -5.72 1.57 -36.53
N SER A 501 -6.96 1.68 -37.02
CA SER A 501 -8.05 0.80 -36.62
C SER A 501 -7.96 -0.62 -37.19
N ARG A 502 -7.14 -0.86 -38.23
CA ARG A 502 -6.97 -2.20 -38.84
C ARG A 502 -5.93 -3.07 -38.12
N LEU A 503 -4.95 -2.48 -37.44
CA LEU A 503 -3.90 -3.19 -36.71
C LEU A 503 -3.83 -2.65 -35.28
N ALA A 504 -3.70 -3.54 -34.29
CA ALA A 504 -3.60 -3.09 -32.90
C ALA A 504 -2.42 -2.11 -32.74
N PRO A 505 -2.58 -0.99 -32.01
CA PRO A 505 -1.51 -0.02 -31.78
C PRO A 505 -0.24 -0.64 -31.19
N GLN A 506 -0.41 -1.66 -30.33
CA GLN A 506 0.69 -2.43 -29.75
C GLN A 506 1.49 -3.18 -30.82
N PHE A 507 0.82 -3.75 -31.83
CA PHE A 507 1.48 -4.41 -32.96
C PHE A 507 2.25 -3.41 -33.80
N VAL A 508 1.67 -2.25 -34.11
CA VAL A 508 2.35 -1.18 -34.88
C VAL A 508 3.59 -0.68 -34.13
N SER A 509 3.49 -0.48 -32.82
CA SER A 509 4.61 -0.09 -31.95
C SER A 509 5.71 -1.14 -31.94
N LEU A 510 5.36 -2.42 -31.79
CA LEU A 510 6.30 -3.54 -31.83
C LEU A 510 7.02 -3.63 -33.19
N ALA A 511 6.27 -3.52 -34.28
CA ALA A 511 6.82 -3.56 -35.64
C ALA A 511 7.82 -2.41 -35.88
N ARG A 512 7.51 -1.19 -35.42
CA ARG A 512 8.44 -0.04 -35.52
C ARG A 512 9.72 -0.23 -34.69
N ARG A 513 9.63 -0.87 -33.52
CA ARG A 513 10.79 -1.20 -32.68
C ARG A 513 11.69 -2.24 -33.33
N LEU A 514 11.08 -3.31 -33.86
CA LEU A 514 11.77 -4.35 -34.61
C LEU A 514 12.47 -3.78 -35.87
N ALA A 515 11.80 -2.87 -36.58
CA ALA A 515 12.36 -2.25 -37.78
C ALA A 515 13.63 -1.46 -37.49
N ALA A 516 13.83 -0.94 -36.27
CA ALA A 516 15.04 -0.20 -35.90
C ALA A 516 16.32 -1.05 -35.95
N ILE A 517 16.20 -2.38 -35.92
CA ILE A 517 17.32 -3.32 -36.06
C ILE A 517 17.16 -4.17 -37.32
N GLY A 518 16.35 -3.70 -38.27
CA GLY A 518 16.19 -4.33 -39.57
C GLY A 518 15.27 -5.55 -39.59
N ILE A 519 14.48 -5.79 -38.54
CA ILE A 519 13.42 -6.82 -38.56
C ILE A 519 12.11 -6.15 -38.94
N HIS A 520 11.64 -6.39 -40.16
CA HIS A 520 10.38 -5.87 -40.66
C HIS A 520 9.28 -6.92 -40.44
N ALA A 521 8.20 -6.53 -39.75
CA ALA A 521 7.04 -7.37 -39.51
C ALA A 521 5.83 -6.82 -40.27
N GLU A 522 5.23 -7.63 -41.11
CA GLU A 522 4.09 -7.25 -41.96
C GLU A 522 2.97 -8.27 -41.88
N LEU A 523 1.72 -7.80 -41.97
CA LEU A 523 0.56 -8.67 -42.11
C LEU A 523 0.23 -8.80 -43.60
N THR A 524 0.28 -10.01 -44.15
CA THR A 524 -0.01 -10.26 -45.57
C THR A 524 -1.49 -10.08 -45.89
N ALA A 525 -1.82 -10.08 -47.19
CA ALA A 525 -3.21 -10.00 -47.66
C ALA A 525 -4.07 -11.19 -47.18
N GLU A 526 -3.45 -12.33 -46.90
CA GLU A 526 -4.08 -13.54 -46.34
C GLU A 526 -4.13 -13.54 -44.81
N HIS A 527 -3.88 -12.40 -44.16
CA HIS A 527 -3.85 -12.26 -42.70
C HIS A 527 -2.78 -13.10 -42.00
N GLN A 528 -1.68 -13.41 -42.68
CA GLN A 528 -0.53 -14.10 -42.08
C GLN A 528 0.54 -13.09 -41.65
N LEU A 529 1.21 -13.37 -40.53
CA LEU A 529 2.32 -12.54 -40.07
C LEU A 529 3.62 -13.00 -40.74
N ALA A 530 4.27 -12.11 -41.48
CA ALA A 530 5.54 -12.35 -42.15
C ALA A 530 6.64 -11.47 -41.55
N PHE A 531 7.86 -12.01 -41.50
CA PHE A 531 9.05 -11.30 -41.04
C PHE A 531 10.13 -11.30 -42.12
N GLN A 532 10.75 -10.15 -42.35
CA GLN A 532 11.87 -9.99 -43.27
C GLN A 532 13.01 -9.24 -42.60
N PHE A 533 14.25 -9.63 -42.92
CA PHE A 533 15.42 -8.85 -42.57
C PHE A 533 15.80 -7.89 -43.71
N ALA A 534 15.86 -6.60 -43.43
CA ALA A 534 16.35 -5.56 -44.34
C ALA A 534 16.97 -4.42 -43.53
N PRO A 535 18.04 -3.74 -43.99
CA PRO A 535 18.59 -2.61 -43.26
C PRO A 535 17.55 -1.49 -43.07
N PRO A 536 17.49 -0.83 -41.89
CA PRO A 536 16.52 0.25 -41.65
C PRO A 536 16.71 1.41 -42.64
N GLU A 537 15.59 2.04 -43.01
CA GLU A 537 15.54 3.19 -43.92
C GLU A 537 15.15 4.49 -43.20
N GLY A 538 15.48 5.64 -43.82
CA GLY A 538 15.15 6.97 -43.31
C GLY A 538 16.15 7.51 -42.29
N ASN A 539 15.68 7.91 -41.12
CA ASN A 539 16.54 8.44 -40.06
C ASN A 539 17.25 7.28 -39.35
N VAL A 540 18.55 7.13 -39.60
CA VAL A 540 19.36 6.00 -39.12
C VAL A 540 20.71 6.48 -38.57
N LEU A 541 21.28 5.69 -37.65
CA LEU A 541 22.67 5.75 -37.25
C LEU A 541 23.46 4.73 -38.07
N GLU A 542 24.43 5.21 -38.86
CA GLU A 542 25.42 4.35 -39.53
C GLU A 542 26.46 3.87 -38.50
N LEU A 543 26.64 2.56 -38.37
CA LEU A 543 27.61 1.98 -37.46
C LEU A 543 29.03 2.11 -38.04
N ALA A 544 29.99 2.45 -37.19
CA ALA A 544 31.39 2.65 -37.57
C ALA A 544 32.02 1.37 -38.16
N LEU A 545 31.58 0.22 -37.66
CA LEU A 545 31.87 -1.11 -38.18
C LEU A 545 30.60 -1.98 -38.04
N PRO A 546 30.39 -2.97 -38.91
CA PRO A 546 29.30 -3.93 -38.75
C PRO A 546 29.39 -4.68 -37.41
N VAL A 547 28.25 -4.87 -36.76
CA VAL A 547 28.12 -5.64 -35.52
C VAL A 547 27.21 -6.84 -35.78
N VAL A 548 27.56 -8.02 -35.28
CA VAL A 548 26.69 -9.22 -35.41
C VAL A 548 25.34 -8.94 -34.76
N HIS A 549 24.24 -9.28 -35.44
CA HIS A 549 22.91 -9.02 -34.94
C HIS A 549 22.63 -9.88 -33.68
N PRO A 550 22.25 -9.27 -32.53
CA PRO A 550 22.10 -10.00 -31.26
C PRO A 550 21.11 -11.17 -31.30
N TRP A 551 20.05 -11.05 -32.11
CA TRP A 551 19.01 -12.09 -32.24
C TRP A 551 19.12 -12.97 -33.50
N LEU A 552 19.94 -12.60 -34.49
CA LEU A 552 20.01 -13.26 -35.80
C LEU A 552 21.48 -13.52 -36.12
N ARG A 553 21.99 -14.68 -35.71
CA ARG A 553 23.44 -14.96 -35.71
C ARG A 553 24.11 -14.88 -37.08
N ASP A 554 23.35 -15.07 -38.16
CA ASP A 554 23.83 -15.03 -39.54
C ASP A 554 23.71 -13.64 -40.19
N GLN A 555 23.25 -12.63 -39.44
CA GLN A 555 23.05 -11.27 -39.93
C GLN A 555 23.97 -10.29 -39.21
N GLN A 556 24.28 -9.18 -39.89
CA GLN A 556 25.04 -8.07 -39.33
C GLN A 556 24.22 -6.78 -39.39
N LEU A 557 24.28 -6.03 -38.31
CA LEU A 557 23.81 -4.65 -38.25
C LEU A 557 24.89 -3.74 -38.79
N THR A 558 24.58 -3.04 -39.87
CA THR A 558 25.37 -1.92 -40.39
C THR A 558 24.73 -0.58 -40.04
N ARG A 559 23.41 -0.59 -39.77
CA ARG A 559 22.58 0.58 -39.47
C ARG A 559 21.64 0.29 -38.33
N ILE A 560 21.31 1.33 -37.56
CA ILE A 560 20.28 1.29 -36.52
C ILE A 560 19.27 2.42 -36.77
N GLY A 561 17.98 2.11 -36.74
CA GLY A 561 16.90 3.08 -36.89
C GLY A 561 16.84 4.07 -35.74
N ALA A 562 16.77 5.36 -36.07
CA ALA A 562 16.70 6.48 -35.16
C ALA A 562 15.26 7.03 -35.03
N TYR A 563 14.26 6.16 -34.98
CA TYR A 563 12.85 6.54 -34.88
C TYR A 563 12.54 7.17 -33.51
N SER A 564 11.49 7.99 -33.41
CA SER A 564 11.11 8.69 -32.17
C SER A 564 10.99 7.74 -30.96
N ILE A 565 10.36 6.58 -31.15
CA ILE A 565 10.19 5.55 -30.11
C ILE A 565 11.53 4.94 -29.64
N CYS A 566 12.55 4.95 -30.49
CA CYS A 566 13.88 4.38 -30.20
C CYS A 566 14.80 5.43 -29.57
N ARG A 567 14.73 6.69 -30.02
CA ARG A 567 15.53 7.80 -29.44
C ARG A 567 15.17 8.13 -28.00
N ASN A 568 13.96 7.77 -27.58
CA ASN A 568 13.50 7.96 -26.20
C ASN A 568 14.02 6.87 -25.23
N LEU A 569 14.71 5.84 -25.73
CA LEU A 569 15.37 4.83 -24.89
C LEU A 569 16.70 5.38 -24.35
N ALA A 570 16.98 5.12 -23.07
CA ALA A 570 18.20 5.61 -22.41
C ALA A 570 19.49 5.03 -23.00
N GLU A 571 19.38 3.85 -23.62
CA GLU A 571 20.46 3.10 -24.25
C GLU A 571 20.88 3.71 -25.59
N TYR A 572 19.98 4.44 -26.27
CA TYR A 572 20.25 5.01 -27.59
C TYR A 572 21.36 6.07 -27.55
N PRO A 573 21.36 7.09 -26.66
CA PRO A 573 22.48 8.02 -26.52
C PRO A 573 23.82 7.35 -26.22
N ALA A 574 23.85 6.33 -25.36
CA ALA A 574 25.07 5.59 -25.03
C ALA A 574 25.63 4.85 -26.25
N LEU A 575 24.75 4.24 -27.05
CA LEU A 575 25.08 3.62 -28.32
C LEU A 575 25.64 4.63 -29.34
N VAL A 576 25.03 5.81 -29.47
CA VAL A 576 25.57 6.89 -30.34
C VAL A 576 26.97 7.30 -29.88
N ALA A 577 27.16 7.52 -28.58
CA ALA A 577 28.45 7.93 -28.02
C ALA A 577 29.55 6.88 -28.26
N ALA A 578 29.23 5.58 -28.06
CA ALA A 578 30.15 4.49 -28.34
C ALA A 578 30.51 4.40 -29.82
N ASN A 579 29.52 4.57 -30.70
CA ASN A 579 29.72 4.57 -32.15
C ASN A 579 30.63 5.72 -32.60
N THR A 580 30.36 6.94 -32.13
CA THR A 580 31.19 8.12 -32.40
C THR A 580 32.61 7.96 -31.85
N HIS A 581 32.77 7.34 -30.67
CA HIS A 581 34.09 7.06 -30.10
C HIS A 581 34.89 6.10 -30.99
N LEU A 582 34.27 5.02 -31.47
CA LEU A 582 34.92 4.10 -32.41
C LEU A 582 35.29 4.77 -33.73
N GLN A 583 34.41 5.61 -34.31
CA GLN A 583 34.73 6.39 -35.52
C GLN A 583 35.99 7.26 -35.35
N ARG A 584 36.14 7.92 -34.19
CA ARG A 584 37.34 8.72 -33.88
C ARG A 584 38.60 7.87 -33.76
N ILE A 585 38.50 6.70 -33.13
CA ILE A 585 39.63 5.77 -33.00
C ILE A 585 40.08 5.29 -34.39
N LEU A 586 39.13 4.90 -35.25
CA LEU A 586 39.41 4.44 -36.62
C LEU A 586 40.03 5.54 -37.49
N SER A 587 39.57 6.80 -37.35
CA SER A 587 40.13 7.92 -38.12
C SER A 587 41.50 8.39 -37.62
N SER A 588 41.83 8.15 -36.35
CA SER A 588 43.09 8.56 -35.72
C SER A 588 44.29 7.64 -35.95
N LYS A 589 44.13 6.52 -36.69
CA LYS A 589 45.15 5.46 -36.84
C LYS A 589 45.67 4.90 -35.49
N ALA A 590 44.81 4.88 -34.48
CA ALA A 590 45.14 4.33 -33.17
C ALA A 590 45.47 2.82 -33.25
N PRO A 591 46.23 2.26 -32.29
CA PRO A 591 46.54 0.84 -32.21
C PRO A 591 45.31 -0.08 -32.35
N GLU A 592 45.49 -1.23 -33.02
CA GLU A 592 44.42 -2.20 -33.29
C GLU A 592 43.75 -2.72 -32.00
N SER A 593 44.51 -2.81 -30.91
CA SER A 593 43.98 -3.18 -29.59
C SER A 593 42.91 -2.22 -29.07
N LEU A 594 43.09 -0.91 -29.29
CA LEU A 594 42.11 0.11 -28.90
C LEU A 594 40.88 0.08 -29.81
N ALA A 595 41.06 -0.15 -31.11
CA ALA A 595 39.94 -0.36 -32.04
C ALA A 595 39.10 -1.59 -31.63
N ARG A 596 39.76 -2.68 -31.22
CA ARG A 596 39.10 -3.91 -30.74
C ARG A 596 38.32 -3.68 -29.44
N GLN A 597 38.88 -2.94 -28.49
CA GLN A 597 38.20 -2.58 -27.24
C GLN A 597 36.99 -1.65 -27.50
N ALA A 598 37.14 -0.66 -28.38
CA ALA A 598 36.06 0.24 -28.74
C ALA A 598 34.95 -0.47 -29.52
N LEU A 599 35.28 -1.42 -30.39
CA LEU A 599 34.30 -2.30 -31.06
C LEU A 599 33.56 -3.17 -30.03
N ALA A 600 34.25 -3.78 -29.07
CA ALA A 600 33.60 -4.55 -28.02
C ALA A 600 32.61 -3.71 -27.18
N ARG A 601 32.96 -2.45 -26.87
CA ARG A 601 32.06 -1.49 -26.21
C ARG A 601 30.85 -1.15 -27.07
N LEU A 602 31.05 -0.89 -28.38
CA LEU A 602 29.95 -0.66 -29.31
C LEU A 602 29.02 -1.88 -29.35
N THR A 603 29.57 -3.09 -29.48
CA THR A 603 28.79 -4.34 -29.47
C THR A 603 27.96 -4.48 -28.19
N MET A 604 28.55 -4.22 -27.02
CA MET A 604 27.81 -4.25 -25.75
C MET A 604 26.63 -3.27 -25.74
N HIS A 605 26.83 -2.04 -26.22
CA HIS A 605 25.73 -1.06 -26.28
C HIS A 605 24.68 -1.39 -27.35
N VAL A 606 25.07 -2.02 -28.47
CA VAL A 606 24.12 -2.56 -29.47
C VAL A 606 23.26 -3.66 -28.85
N HIS A 607 23.85 -4.56 -28.07
CA HIS A 607 23.11 -5.58 -27.34
C HIS A 607 22.13 -4.98 -26.33
N ALA A 608 22.60 -4.05 -25.47
CA ALA A 608 21.75 -3.38 -24.48
C ALA A 608 20.59 -2.62 -25.15
N PHE A 609 20.84 -1.93 -26.26
CA PHE A 609 19.80 -1.26 -27.04
C PHE A 609 18.78 -2.26 -27.60
N CYS A 610 19.22 -3.40 -28.15
CA CYS A 610 18.31 -4.44 -28.63
C CYS A 610 17.44 -5.00 -27.51
N GLU A 611 18.02 -5.30 -26.34
CA GLU A 611 17.26 -5.74 -25.16
C GLU A 611 16.22 -4.69 -24.72
N ALA A 612 16.56 -3.40 -24.78
CA ALA A 612 15.63 -2.31 -24.47
C ALA A 612 14.52 -2.12 -25.52
N LEU A 613 14.71 -2.54 -26.77
CA LEU A 613 13.68 -2.45 -27.81
C LEU A 613 12.48 -3.33 -27.50
N ILE A 614 12.70 -4.53 -26.95
CA ILE A 614 11.64 -5.50 -26.60
C ILE A 614 11.85 -5.97 -25.17
N THR A 615 11.15 -5.32 -24.25
CA THR A 615 11.07 -5.80 -22.86
C THR A 615 9.95 -6.83 -22.72
N PRO A 616 10.03 -7.77 -21.75
CA PRO A 616 8.93 -8.70 -21.46
C PRO A 616 7.59 -8.00 -21.22
N ALA A 617 7.61 -6.78 -20.68
CA ALA A 617 6.42 -5.97 -20.45
C ALA A 617 5.67 -5.59 -21.76
N LEU A 618 6.38 -5.45 -22.88
CA LEU A 618 5.80 -5.13 -24.19
C LEU A 618 5.12 -6.33 -24.86
N LEU A 619 5.38 -7.55 -24.37
CA LEU A 619 4.81 -8.79 -24.92
C LEU A 619 3.56 -9.26 -24.18
N HIS A 620 3.17 -8.60 -23.09
CA HIS A 620 1.92 -8.88 -22.38
C HIS A 620 0.76 -8.07 -22.97
N PHE A 621 -0.40 -8.70 -23.16
CA PHE A 621 -1.64 -7.99 -23.47
C PHE A 621 -1.96 -7.01 -22.35
N ASN A 622 -1.80 -5.72 -22.63
CA ASN A 622 -1.96 -4.67 -21.64
C ASN A 622 -2.57 -3.43 -22.30
N ALA A 623 -3.82 -3.55 -22.73
CA ALA A 623 -4.54 -2.42 -23.29
C ALA A 623 -5.10 -1.55 -22.16
N ARG A 624 -5.06 -0.23 -22.36
CA ARG A 624 -5.82 0.72 -21.56
C ARG A 624 -6.84 1.36 -22.46
N ALA A 625 -8.07 1.42 -21.98
CA ALA A 625 -9.11 2.16 -22.68
C ALA A 625 -8.74 3.66 -22.66
N SER A 626 -8.46 4.22 -23.83
CA SER A 626 -8.10 5.61 -24.07
C SER A 626 -9.32 6.51 -24.22
N SER A 627 -10.43 5.93 -24.67
CA SER A 627 -11.75 6.56 -24.75
C SER A 627 -12.84 5.51 -24.62
N SER A 628 -13.98 5.88 -24.03
CA SER A 628 -15.22 5.13 -24.14
C SER A 628 -16.36 6.14 -24.18
N ALA A 629 -17.13 6.14 -25.27
CA ALA A 629 -18.32 6.97 -25.40
C ALA A 629 -19.53 6.41 -24.62
N ARG A 630 -19.37 5.27 -23.93
CA ARG A 630 -20.44 4.66 -23.12
C ARG A 630 -20.19 4.95 -21.65
N ALA A 631 -20.96 5.90 -21.10
CA ALA A 631 -21.06 6.07 -19.67
C ALA A 631 -21.63 4.80 -19.04
N VAL A 632 -20.87 4.18 -18.14
CA VAL A 632 -21.38 3.09 -17.29
C VAL A 632 -22.19 3.76 -16.17
N VAL A 633 -23.52 3.73 -16.29
CA VAL A 633 -24.41 4.09 -15.18
C VAL A 633 -24.32 2.97 -14.15
N VAL A 634 -24.15 3.36 -12.89
CA VAL A 634 -24.08 2.48 -11.72
C VAL A 634 -25.30 1.53 -11.74
N PRO A 635 -25.11 0.20 -11.67
CA PRO A 635 -26.23 -0.72 -11.70
C PRO A 635 -27.05 -0.60 -10.41
N THR A 636 -28.33 -0.30 -10.54
CA THR A 636 -29.34 -0.69 -9.54
C THR A 636 -29.77 -2.13 -9.84
N LEU A 637 -30.34 -2.83 -8.84
CA LEU A 637 -30.70 -4.26 -8.91
C LEU A 637 -31.65 -4.64 -10.07
N ASP A 638 -32.32 -3.67 -10.69
CA ASP A 638 -33.31 -3.87 -11.75
C ASP A 638 -32.81 -3.53 -13.18
N LEU A 639 -31.51 -3.26 -13.37
CA LEU A 639 -30.95 -2.88 -14.68
C LEU A 639 -30.49 -4.10 -15.50
N HIS A 640 -31.04 -4.25 -16.71
CA HIS A 640 -30.63 -5.26 -17.69
C HIS A 640 -29.47 -4.76 -18.59
N TYR A 641 -28.66 -5.67 -19.15
CA TYR A 641 -27.49 -5.33 -19.97
C TYR A 641 -27.78 -4.48 -21.21
N ASP A 642 -28.99 -4.58 -21.76
CA ASP A 642 -29.50 -3.81 -22.90
C ASP A 642 -29.88 -2.35 -22.53
N GLN A 643 -29.89 -2.03 -21.24
CA GLN A 643 -30.18 -0.69 -20.72
C GLN A 643 -28.90 0.09 -20.31
N VAL A 644 -27.72 -0.49 -20.57
CA VAL A 644 -26.42 0.13 -20.23
C VAL A 644 -25.88 0.94 -21.42
N GLY A 645 -26.17 2.23 -21.39
CA GLY A 645 -25.52 3.24 -22.21
C GLY A 645 -26.32 4.53 -22.27
N MET A 646 -25.75 5.63 -21.76
CA MET A 646 -26.26 6.97 -22.07
C MET A 646 -25.69 7.42 -23.42
N PRO A 647 -26.51 8.00 -24.31
CA PRO A 647 -26.00 8.72 -25.47
C PRO A 647 -24.98 9.78 -25.03
N GLU A 648 -23.90 9.92 -25.80
CA GLU A 648 -22.76 10.79 -25.47
C GLU A 648 -23.22 12.25 -25.23
N GLU A 649 -24.25 12.72 -25.93
CA GLU A 649 -24.81 14.07 -25.75
C GLU A 649 -25.46 14.26 -24.38
N MET A 650 -26.12 13.22 -23.84
CA MET A 650 -26.71 13.27 -22.50
C MET A 650 -25.63 13.15 -21.42
N ALA A 651 -24.57 12.36 -21.66
CA ALA A 651 -23.49 12.14 -20.69
C ALA A 651 -22.75 13.45 -20.40
N TRP A 652 -22.49 14.24 -21.44
CA TRP A 652 -21.96 15.59 -21.29
C TRP A 652 -22.93 16.50 -20.53
N PHE A 653 -24.23 16.46 -20.78
CA PHE A 653 -25.19 17.28 -20.03
C PHE A 653 -25.21 16.98 -18.51
N LEU A 654 -25.12 15.71 -18.10
CA LEU A 654 -25.18 15.32 -16.69
C LEU A 654 -23.85 15.48 -15.95
N PHE A 655 -22.72 15.19 -16.60
CA PHE A 655 -21.42 15.14 -15.93
C PHE A 655 -20.51 16.35 -16.22
N ALA A 656 -20.80 17.16 -17.25
CA ALA A 656 -20.05 18.40 -17.52
C ALA A 656 -20.00 19.38 -16.33
N PRO A 657 -21.07 19.58 -15.54
CA PRO A 657 -21.01 20.48 -14.38
C PRO A 657 -20.02 19.99 -13.31
N GLN A 658 -19.87 18.67 -13.14
CA GLN A 658 -18.93 18.06 -12.20
C GLN A 658 -17.49 18.11 -12.72
N ILE A 659 -17.31 18.03 -14.03
CA ILE A 659 -16.03 18.24 -14.72
C ILE A 659 -15.60 19.71 -14.60
N ALA A 660 -16.53 20.67 -14.76
CA ALA A 660 -16.26 22.11 -14.66
C ALA A 660 -15.97 22.59 -13.22
N ALA A 661 -16.48 21.89 -12.21
CA ALA A 661 -16.22 22.22 -10.81
C ALA A 661 -14.86 21.69 -10.27
N ARG A 662 -14.11 20.91 -11.07
CA ARG A 662 -12.86 20.24 -10.67
C ARG A 662 -11.66 20.52 -11.61
N ALA A 663 -11.86 21.33 -12.65
CA ALA A 663 -10.79 21.97 -13.42
C ALA A 663 -10.49 23.35 -12.82
#